data_AF-E4V534-F1
#
_entry.id   AF-E4V534-F1
#
_cell.length_a   1.000
_cell.length_b   1.000
_cell.length_c   1.000
_cell.angle_alpha   90.00
_cell.angle_beta   90.00
_cell.angle_gamma   90.00
#
_symmetry.space_group_name_H-M   'P 1'
#
loop_
_entity.id
_entity.type
_entity.pdbx_description
1 polymer ?
#
loop_
_entity_poly.entity_id
_entity_poly.type
_entity_poly.pdbx_seq_one_letter_code
_entity_poly.pdbx_strand_id
1 'polypeptide(L)'
;MDGLIDKVCNCPDQYCCLEQDDCDKRRAYDAQLVAALRGNQVPDEEHLDNQFHAPICLIRGIRRHYEFAASSAVKDVCASRSALARARNARLIMSDVIPGPEDMDDSDQTRQPYCIWNPDFAAEDTYRQLAQRFPSMRYQVGRACAAAGYDGLYAELGLLPDVSIAEEARESDTPGGQAIFKMIMAFPCRYAIMDDPERSINLDSENPGPPAFLNGDTMVRWRLQRREELNPRVYNYRPWRRIWDWSIEEDNFISEQESSWPDKYNILTNEEVQLLYTPLPQDLPTMKKDLLVQMAAHDGNIDRYARLAPRWPMKEEEVICVLRGIYHNTMFARFWADEIKRNPRRVQVLKPWQLDSIKEAIFARRIMVNDIEAFNNGWPDGEPQPDVIWKPLQPHEHTLNLLAKKVPSMKKTAALACIFCDYEEAYKEINCTPHPDLATAAKQSRNPFYLRDIEQKVAEQGIDLFQRYREPSWLSENMEVLRSYSMPLRLEAGISVRAGWGGACWSERYNGVYREELSDSPVEIFVWLSPEKLQMIDLCEQIYPELSYSGFDLDWRDYIEYARRREEKIKERAAEEEARAARTARRPGESTEAWNARKGAQWIENRIATRMGRRKDVEYARSARAKYQAIVAREEREAKESVEKQEAEQGVPPPEPSVRGD
;
A
#
# COMPACT_ATOMS: atom_id res chain seq x y z
N MET A 1 -27.15 22.31 2.04
CA MET A 1 -26.45 23.60 2.18
C MET A 1 -25.32 23.58 1.19
N ASP A 2 -25.56 24.08 -0.01
CA ASP A 2 -24.54 24.25 -1.05
C ASP A 2 -23.79 25.55 -0.76
N GLY A 3 -22.74 25.45 0.05
CA GLY A 3 -21.72 26.48 0.14
C GLY A 3 -20.70 26.24 -0.96
N LEU A 4 -20.84 26.94 -2.10
CA LEU A 4 -19.73 27.14 -3.03
C LEU A 4 -18.59 27.79 -2.23
N ILE A 5 -17.54 27.02 -1.94
CA ILE A 5 -16.28 27.56 -1.48
C ILE A 5 -15.76 28.40 -2.65
N ASP A 6 -15.79 29.73 -2.50
CA ASP A 6 -15.23 30.64 -3.49
C ASP A 6 -13.77 30.23 -3.76
N LYS A 7 -13.43 30.00 -5.03
CA LYS A 7 -12.06 29.75 -5.43
C LYS A 7 -11.22 30.98 -5.10
N VAL A 8 -10.33 30.87 -4.11
CA VAL A 8 -9.45 31.95 -3.68
C VAL A 8 -8.21 32.07 -4.60
N CYS A 9 -7.92 31.04 -5.41
CA CYS A 9 -6.74 30.98 -6.28
C CYS A 9 -7.11 30.62 -7.74
N ASN A 10 -6.35 31.15 -8.72
CA ASN A 10 -6.53 30.88 -10.16
C ASN A 10 -5.81 29.61 -10.66
N CYS A 11 -5.48 28.67 -9.78
CA CYS A 11 -4.77 27.46 -10.15
C CYS A 11 -5.71 26.41 -10.82
N PRO A 12 -5.15 25.46 -11.61
CA PRO A 12 -5.94 24.43 -12.28
C PRO A 12 -6.49 23.37 -11.30
N ASP A 13 -6.01 23.31 -10.05
CA ASP A 13 -6.58 22.42 -9.03
C ASP A 13 -7.97 22.93 -8.62
N GLN A 14 -8.99 22.17 -8.98
CA GLN A 14 -10.38 22.50 -8.70
C GLN A 14 -10.70 22.50 -7.20
N TYR A 15 -9.84 21.92 -6.37
CA TYR A 15 -9.97 21.84 -4.92
C TYR A 15 -8.99 22.76 -4.15
N CYS A 16 -8.29 23.68 -4.83
CA CYS A 16 -7.43 24.67 -4.17
C CYS A 16 -8.25 25.62 -3.30
N CYS A 17 -7.98 25.61 -2.00
CA CYS A 17 -8.53 26.54 -1.01
C CYS A 17 -7.48 27.54 -0.46
N LEU A 18 -6.28 27.55 -1.04
CA LEU A 18 -5.18 28.44 -0.63
C LEU A 18 -5.36 29.85 -1.20
N GLU A 19 -4.78 30.85 -0.54
CA GLU A 19 -4.58 32.17 -1.13
C GLU A 19 -3.61 32.10 -2.31
N GLN A 20 -3.69 33.06 -3.23
CA GLN A 20 -2.88 33.07 -4.46
C GLN A 20 -1.38 33.00 -4.17
N ASP A 21 -0.91 33.77 -3.19
CA ASP A 21 0.51 33.82 -2.79
C ASP A 21 1.01 32.47 -2.23
N ASP A 22 0.20 31.81 -1.39
CA ASP A 22 0.53 30.49 -0.84
C ASP A 22 0.47 29.40 -1.92
N CYS A 23 -0.43 29.53 -2.89
CA CYS A 23 -0.49 28.66 -4.06
C CYS A 23 0.77 28.77 -4.92
N ASP A 24 1.27 29.98 -5.14
CA ASP A 24 2.47 30.22 -5.94
C ASP A 24 3.75 29.77 -5.21
N LYS A 25 3.84 29.98 -3.89
CA LYS A 25 4.93 29.41 -3.07
C LYS A 25 4.94 27.87 -3.13
N ARG A 26 3.75 27.25 -3.00
CA ARG A 26 3.61 25.79 -3.12
C ARG A 26 4.10 25.28 -4.47
N ARG A 27 3.69 25.91 -5.57
CA ARG A 27 4.13 25.52 -6.91
C ARG A 27 5.63 25.68 -7.12
N ALA A 28 6.21 26.76 -6.60
CA ALA A 28 7.65 26.99 -6.66
C ALA A 28 8.39 25.88 -5.90
N TYR A 29 7.91 25.51 -4.72
CA TYR A 29 8.46 24.39 -3.93
C TYR A 29 8.31 23.05 -4.67
N ASP A 30 7.14 22.72 -5.20
CA ASP A 30 6.92 21.50 -5.97
C ASP A 30 7.87 21.42 -7.18
N ALA A 31 8.10 22.55 -7.88
CA ALA A 31 9.06 22.63 -8.96
C ALA A 31 10.51 22.40 -8.51
N GLN A 32 10.90 22.93 -7.34
CA GLN A 32 12.21 22.65 -6.74
C GLN A 32 12.37 21.15 -6.42
N LEU A 33 11.34 20.51 -5.87
CA LEU A 33 11.38 19.06 -5.57
C LEU A 33 11.58 18.22 -6.83
N VAL A 34 10.84 18.54 -7.91
CA VAL A 34 10.99 17.85 -9.19
C VAL A 34 12.37 18.11 -9.80
N ALA A 35 12.90 19.33 -9.69
CA ALA A 35 14.25 19.64 -10.15
C ALA A 35 15.33 18.87 -9.37
N ALA A 36 15.16 18.72 -8.05
CA ALA A 36 16.05 17.93 -7.21
C ALA A 36 15.99 16.43 -7.55
N LEU A 37 14.78 15.88 -7.73
CA LEU A 37 14.58 14.49 -8.15
C LEU A 37 15.30 14.14 -9.46
N ARG A 38 15.29 15.08 -10.40
CA ARG A 38 15.93 14.95 -11.72
C ARG A 38 17.43 15.24 -11.71
N GLY A 39 18.00 15.58 -10.55
CA GLY A 39 19.42 15.92 -10.41
C GLY A 39 19.81 17.22 -11.12
N ASN A 40 18.89 18.19 -11.20
CA ASN A 40 19.13 19.46 -11.90
C ASN A 40 19.50 20.60 -10.95
N GLN A 41 18.98 20.59 -9.72
CA GLN A 41 19.13 21.69 -8.77
C GLN A 41 19.06 21.21 -7.32
N VAL A 42 19.84 21.84 -6.44
CA VAL A 42 19.75 21.66 -4.98
C VAL A 42 18.62 22.55 -4.44
N PRO A 43 17.67 22.02 -3.65
CA PRO A 43 16.65 22.82 -2.98
C PRO A 43 17.24 23.87 -2.04
N ASP A 44 16.45 24.89 -1.70
CA ASP A 44 16.85 25.92 -0.73
C ASP A 44 17.21 25.30 0.64
N GLU A 45 18.20 25.86 1.35
CA GLU A 45 18.67 25.32 2.64
C GLU A 45 17.55 25.23 3.68
N GLU A 46 16.66 26.23 3.72
CA GLU A 46 15.50 26.23 4.61
C GLU A 46 14.58 25.03 4.35
N HIS A 47 14.42 24.63 3.09
CA HIS A 47 13.61 23.46 2.73
C HIS A 47 14.31 22.17 3.14
N LEU A 48 15.63 22.07 3.01
CA LEU A 48 16.39 20.88 3.42
C LEU A 48 16.29 20.60 4.92
N ASP A 49 16.16 21.64 5.75
CA ASP A 49 16.09 21.50 7.21
C ASP A 49 14.65 21.41 7.73
N ASN A 50 13.71 22.10 7.09
CA ASN A 50 12.34 22.23 7.61
C ASN A 50 11.27 21.43 6.83
N GLN A 51 11.58 20.96 5.62
CA GLN A 51 10.62 20.23 4.78
C GLN A 51 11.03 18.77 4.61
N PHE A 52 10.06 17.86 4.78
CA PHE A 52 10.32 16.42 4.75
C PHE A 52 10.79 15.91 3.37
N HIS A 53 10.17 16.39 2.28
CA HIS A 53 10.44 15.87 0.93
C HIS A 53 11.71 16.39 0.29
N ALA A 54 12.16 17.60 0.64
CA ALA A 54 13.34 18.21 0.02
C ALA A 54 14.62 17.36 0.14
N PRO A 55 15.05 16.90 1.33
CA PRO A 55 16.25 16.06 1.44
C PRO A 55 16.08 14.70 0.74
N ILE A 56 14.88 14.12 0.77
CA ILE A 56 14.58 12.80 0.17
C ILE A 56 14.66 12.88 -1.36
N CYS A 57 14.03 13.89 -1.97
CA CYS A 57 14.10 14.16 -3.39
C CYS A 57 15.54 14.41 -3.84
N LEU A 58 16.32 15.15 -3.04
CA LEU A 58 17.73 15.42 -3.32
C LEU A 58 18.57 14.14 -3.25
N ILE A 59 18.39 13.28 -2.24
CA ILE A 59 19.06 11.97 -2.13
C ILE A 59 18.82 11.15 -3.40
N ARG A 60 17.57 11.06 -3.86
CA ARG A 60 17.23 10.33 -5.08
C ARG A 60 17.96 10.90 -6.30
N GLY A 61 17.97 12.23 -6.47
CA GLY A 61 18.68 12.90 -7.56
C GLY A 61 20.18 12.62 -7.54
N ILE A 62 20.82 12.75 -6.38
CA ILE A 62 22.24 12.44 -6.17
C ILE A 62 22.56 10.99 -6.56
N ARG A 63 21.74 10.02 -6.12
CA ARG A 63 21.99 8.59 -6.41
C ARG A 63 21.86 8.23 -7.90
N ARG A 64 21.09 8.99 -8.68
CA ARG A 64 20.86 8.71 -10.11
C ARG A 64 21.80 9.45 -11.05
N HIS A 65 22.34 10.60 -10.63
CA HIS A 65 23.06 11.50 -11.52
C HIS A 65 24.48 11.76 -11.01
N TYR A 66 25.47 11.12 -11.64
CA TYR A 66 26.88 11.24 -11.24
C TYR A 66 27.39 12.69 -11.31
N GLU A 67 27.23 13.38 -12.45
CA GLU A 67 27.69 14.76 -12.61
C GLU A 67 27.09 15.71 -11.57
N PHE A 68 25.82 15.49 -11.23
CA PHE A 68 25.14 16.25 -10.18
C PHE A 68 25.71 15.94 -8.80
N ALA A 69 25.95 14.67 -8.47
CA ALA A 69 26.58 14.25 -7.22
C ALA A 69 28.02 14.78 -7.06
N ALA A 70 28.74 14.95 -8.16
CA ALA A 70 30.10 15.50 -8.20
C ALA A 70 30.14 17.04 -8.15
N SER A 71 29.00 17.72 -8.31
CA SER A 71 28.93 19.18 -8.30
C SER A 71 29.34 19.80 -6.96
N SER A 72 29.90 21.01 -7.01
CA SER A 72 30.26 21.76 -5.80
C SER A 72 29.05 22.04 -4.91
N ALA A 73 27.91 22.38 -5.51
CA ALA A 73 26.67 22.64 -4.77
C ALA A 73 26.23 21.45 -3.92
N VAL A 74 26.33 20.22 -4.45
CA VAL A 74 26.04 19.00 -3.67
C VAL A 74 27.10 18.76 -2.61
N LYS A 75 28.39 18.95 -2.93
CA LYS A 75 29.49 18.78 -1.96
C LYS A 75 29.32 19.70 -0.75
N ASP A 76 28.91 20.94 -0.96
CA ASP A 76 28.72 21.93 0.10
C ASP A 76 27.59 21.54 1.06
N VAL A 77 26.43 21.12 0.53
CA VAL A 77 25.31 20.68 1.40
C VAL A 77 25.56 19.35 2.11
N CYS A 78 26.44 18.49 1.56
CA CYS A 78 26.85 17.23 2.19
C CYS A 78 27.74 17.45 3.42
N ALA A 79 28.46 18.58 3.50
CA ALA A 79 29.40 18.82 4.60
C ALA A 79 28.73 18.83 5.98
N SER A 80 27.48 19.30 6.07
CA SER A 80 26.71 19.39 7.31
C SER A 80 25.62 18.32 7.47
N ARG A 81 25.33 17.51 6.43
CA ARG A 81 24.20 16.57 6.40
C ARG A 81 24.65 15.16 6.01
N SER A 82 24.80 14.28 7.00
CA SER A 82 25.36 12.93 6.82
C SER A 82 24.56 12.05 5.86
N ALA A 83 23.23 12.15 5.81
CA ALA A 83 22.40 11.40 4.86
C ALA A 83 22.70 11.78 3.39
N LEU A 84 22.88 13.08 3.12
CA LEU A 84 23.27 13.55 1.78
C LEU A 84 24.69 13.09 1.42
N ALA A 85 25.61 13.14 2.41
CA ALA A 85 26.97 12.64 2.24
C ALA A 85 26.98 11.14 1.90
N ARG A 86 26.21 10.31 2.61
CA ARG A 86 26.05 8.88 2.29
C ARG A 86 25.52 8.67 0.87
N ALA A 87 24.47 9.39 0.47
CA ALA A 87 23.92 9.31 -0.88
C ALA A 87 24.96 9.66 -1.96
N ARG A 88 25.75 10.72 -1.73
CA ARG A 88 26.83 11.14 -2.62
C ARG A 88 27.93 10.07 -2.69
N ASN A 89 28.41 9.60 -1.55
CA ASN A 89 29.45 8.59 -1.46
C ASN A 89 29.02 7.28 -2.14
N ALA A 90 27.76 6.88 -1.99
CA ALA A 90 27.20 5.74 -2.72
C ALA A 90 27.29 5.94 -4.23
N ARG A 91 26.89 7.11 -4.74
CA ARG A 91 26.94 7.42 -6.19
C ARG A 91 28.37 7.42 -6.73
N LEU A 92 29.33 7.97 -5.98
CA LEU A 92 30.75 7.95 -6.36
C LEU A 92 31.24 6.51 -6.51
N ILE A 93 30.99 5.66 -5.51
CA ILE A 93 31.37 4.23 -5.54
C ILE A 93 30.75 3.54 -6.75
N MET A 94 29.44 3.70 -6.97
CA MET A 94 28.72 3.14 -8.12
C MET A 94 29.18 3.68 -9.49
N SER A 95 30.03 4.71 -9.50
CA SER A 95 30.64 5.29 -10.70
C SER A 95 32.16 5.05 -10.75
N ASP A 96 32.65 4.02 -10.05
CA ASP A 96 34.06 3.63 -9.96
C ASP A 96 34.99 4.67 -9.33
N VAL A 97 34.45 5.56 -8.50
CA VAL A 97 35.21 6.58 -7.76
C VAL A 97 35.18 6.27 -6.27
N ILE A 98 36.34 5.95 -5.70
CA ILE A 98 36.47 5.67 -4.26
C ILE A 98 36.57 7.00 -3.50
N PRO A 99 35.65 7.30 -2.55
CA PRO A 99 35.68 8.55 -1.80
C PRO A 99 37.00 8.76 -1.04
N GLY A 100 37.41 10.02 -0.92
CA GLY A 100 38.61 10.43 -0.18
C GLY A 100 38.42 10.33 1.35
N PRO A 101 39.50 10.48 2.15
CA PRO A 101 39.40 10.47 3.62
C PRO A 101 38.55 11.63 4.18
N GLU A 102 38.39 12.71 3.40
CA GLU A 102 37.52 13.83 3.73
C GLU A 102 36.03 13.51 3.55
N ASP A 103 35.73 12.52 2.71
CA ASP A 103 34.37 12.12 2.34
C ASP A 103 33.89 10.92 3.17
N MET A 104 34.78 9.97 3.45
CA MET A 104 34.53 8.80 4.31
C MET A 104 35.74 8.50 5.20
N ASP A 105 35.46 8.07 6.42
CA ASP A 105 36.44 7.58 7.41
C ASP A 105 35.99 6.20 7.92
N ASP A 106 36.95 5.31 8.17
CA ASP A 106 36.71 3.99 8.77
C ASP A 106 36.36 4.11 10.27
N SER A 107 36.88 5.16 10.93
CA SER A 107 36.61 5.44 12.35
C SER A 107 35.27 6.14 12.59
N ASP A 108 34.81 6.95 11.63
CA ASP A 108 33.50 7.61 11.64
C ASP A 108 32.63 7.09 10.48
N GLN A 109 31.81 6.10 10.79
CA GLN A 109 30.94 5.43 9.82
C GLN A 109 29.69 6.24 9.47
N THR A 110 29.47 7.44 10.03
CA THR A 110 28.24 8.21 9.81
C THR A 110 28.04 8.64 8.34
N ARG A 111 29.12 8.70 7.57
CA ARG A 111 29.14 9.04 6.13
C ARG A 111 29.29 7.83 5.22
N GLN A 112 29.37 6.62 5.77
CA GLN A 112 29.46 5.40 4.99
C GLN A 112 28.08 4.98 4.48
N PRO A 113 27.88 4.83 3.17
CA PRO A 113 26.61 4.39 2.62
C PRO A 113 26.33 2.91 2.92
N TYR A 114 25.07 2.62 3.24
CA TYR A 114 24.60 1.25 3.46
C TYR A 114 24.36 0.50 2.14
N CYS A 115 23.71 1.14 1.16
CA CYS A 115 23.45 0.59 -0.17
C CYS A 115 24.33 1.25 -1.24
N ILE A 116 25.25 0.48 -1.81
CA ILE A 116 26.31 0.92 -2.77
C ILE A 116 26.24 0.27 -4.15
N TRP A 117 25.10 -0.34 -4.49
CA TRP A 117 24.95 -1.18 -5.69
C TRP A 117 23.65 -0.91 -6.47
N ASN A 118 22.80 0.02 -6.00
CA ASN A 118 21.59 0.43 -6.70
C ASN A 118 21.58 1.96 -6.91
N PRO A 119 21.37 2.47 -8.14
CA PRO A 119 20.86 1.75 -9.32
C PRO A 119 21.89 0.95 -10.13
N ASP A 120 23.18 1.24 -9.97
CA ASP A 120 24.26 0.69 -10.80
C ASP A 120 25.32 -0.02 -9.94
N PHE A 121 26.02 -1.00 -10.52
CA PHE A 121 27.13 -1.68 -9.87
C PHE A 121 28.46 -1.01 -10.22
N ALA A 122 29.38 -0.98 -9.25
CA ALA A 122 30.78 -0.68 -9.53
C ALA A 122 31.50 -1.91 -10.12
N ALA A 123 32.68 -1.68 -10.71
CA ALA A 123 33.59 -2.74 -11.10
C ALA A 123 34.11 -3.52 -9.88
N GLU A 124 34.45 -4.79 -10.11
CA GLU A 124 34.99 -5.68 -9.07
C GLU A 124 36.26 -5.09 -8.42
N ASP A 125 37.15 -4.51 -9.21
CA ASP A 125 38.37 -3.86 -8.71
C ASP A 125 38.10 -2.64 -7.83
N THR A 126 37.04 -1.88 -8.11
CA THR A 126 36.62 -0.76 -7.27
C THR A 126 36.17 -1.27 -5.91
N TYR A 127 35.34 -2.32 -5.88
CA TYR A 127 34.88 -2.93 -4.64
C TYR A 127 36.02 -3.56 -3.83
N ARG A 128 36.99 -4.20 -4.51
CA ARG A 128 38.21 -4.74 -3.88
C ARG A 128 39.03 -3.65 -3.20
N GLN A 129 39.29 -2.55 -3.91
CA GLN A 129 40.00 -1.39 -3.35
C GLN A 129 39.20 -0.72 -2.21
N LEU A 130 37.88 -0.64 -2.33
CA LEU A 130 37.00 -0.09 -1.29
C LEU A 130 37.10 -0.92 0.01
N ALA A 131 37.00 -2.25 -0.09
CA ALA A 131 37.13 -3.16 1.05
C ALA A 131 38.52 -3.12 1.70
N GLN A 132 39.58 -2.87 0.91
CA GLN A 132 40.94 -2.70 1.42
C GLN A 132 41.12 -1.36 2.16
N ARG A 133 40.55 -0.28 1.61
CA ARG A 133 40.71 1.08 2.15
C ARG A 133 39.80 1.35 3.35
N PHE A 134 38.60 0.81 3.33
CA PHE A 134 37.59 0.96 4.39
C PHE A 134 37.13 -0.44 4.85
N PRO A 135 37.90 -1.12 5.71
CA PRO A 135 37.57 -2.46 6.20
C PRO A 135 36.20 -2.57 6.88
N SER A 136 35.63 -1.47 7.40
CA SER A 136 34.28 -1.45 7.98
C SER A 136 33.17 -1.63 6.94
N MET A 137 33.44 -1.36 5.65
CA MET A 137 32.46 -1.46 4.55
C MET A 137 32.40 -2.85 3.90
N ARG A 138 33.14 -3.84 4.42
CA ARG A 138 33.27 -5.17 3.81
C ARG A 138 31.93 -5.90 3.63
N TYR A 139 30.95 -5.71 4.52
CA TYR A 139 29.62 -6.31 4.37
C TYR A 139 28.77 -5.65 3.30
N GLN A 140 28.87 -4.32 3.16
CA GLN A 140 28.23 -3.56 2.10
C GLN A 140 28.80 -3.98 0.74
N VAL A 141 30.11 -4.19 0.65
CA VAL A 141 30.77 -4.78 -0.52
C VAL A 141 30.31 -6.22 -0.76
N GLY A 142 30.21 -7.04 0.29
CA GLY A 142 29.71 -8.41 0.19
C GLY A 142 28.30 -8.50 -0.38
N ARG A 143 27.39 -7.63 0.07
CA ARG A 143 26.03 -7.54 -0.47
C ARG A 143 26.02 -7.02 -1.92
N ALA A 144 26.90 -6.07 -2.27
CA ALA A 144 27.06 -5.64 -3.66
C ALA A 144 27.53 -6.79 -4.55
N CYS A 145 28.47 -7.63 -4.07
CA CYS A 145 28.92 -8.82 -4.77
C CYS A 145 27.78 -9.84 -4.95
N ALA A 146 26.95 -10.03 -3.93
CA ALA A 146 25.77 -10.88 -4.01
C ALA A 146 24.77 -10.40 -5.08
N ALA A 147 24.50 -9.09 -5.15
CA ALA A 147 23.60 -8.50 -6.13
C ALA A 147 24.18 -8.50 -7.57
N ALA A 148 25.49 -8.31 -7.73
CA ALA A 148 26.17 -8.26 -9.03
C ALA A 148 26.61 -9.64 -9.56
N GLY A 149 26.73 -10.63 -8.68
CA GLY A 149 27.26 -11.96 -9.00
C GLY A 149 28.79 -12.05 -9.00
N TYR A 150 29.49 -11.24 -8.21
CA TYR A 150 30.95 -11.28 -8.07
C TYR A 150 31.39 -12.30 -7.00
N ASP A 151 31.24 -13.59 -7.30
CA ASP A 151 31.53 -14.70 -6.38
C ASP A 151 33.01 -14.82 -6.00
N GLY A 152 33.92 -14.56 -6.95
CA GLY A 152 35.36 -14.51 -6.71
C GLY A 152 35.73 -13.48 -5.64
N LEU A 153 35.34 -12.22 -5.84
CA LEU A 153 35.57 -11.16 -4.86
C LEU A 153 34.87 -11.45 -3.53
N TYR A 154 33.64 -11.97 -3.54
CA TYR A 154 32.94 -12.31 -2.29
C TYR A 154 33.74 -13.32 -1.44
N ALA A 155 34.36 -14.32 -2.06
CA ALA A 155 35.22 -15.28 -1.38
C ALA A 155 36.49 -14.63 -0.78
N GLU A 156 37.06 -13.62 -1.44
CA GLU A 156 38.22 -12.87 -0.94
C GLU A 156 37.92 -12.06 0.33
N LEU A 157 36.68 -11.59 0.52
CA LEU A 157 36.31 -10.72 1.65
C LEU A 157 36.36 -11.43 3.01
N GLY A 158 36.25 -12.76 3.03
CA GLY A 158 36.31 -13.57 4.26
C GLY A 158 35.21 -13.22 5.27
N LEU A 159 33.98 -12.95 4.80
CA LEU A 159 32.85 -12.57 5.63
C LEU A 159 32.28 -13.76 6.41
N LEU A 160 31.66 -13.48 7.56
CA LEU A 160 30.78 -14.46 8.19
C LEU A 160 29.52 -14.64 7.33
N PRO A 161 28.93 -15.85 7.30
CA PRO A 161 27.77 -16.16 6.47
C PRO A 161 26.52 -15.38 6.94
N ASP A 162 26.23 -14.26 6.30
CA ASP A 162 25.12 -13.37 6.62
C ASP A 162 23.83 -13.70 5.83
N VAL A 163 22.69 -13.68 6.50
CA VAL A 163 21.40 -14.03 5.89
C VAL A 163 20.91 -13.00 4.88
N SER A 164 21.18 -11.70 5.07
CA SER A 164 20.76 -10.66 4.12
C SER A 164 21.55 -10.74 2.82
N ILE A 165 22.85 -11.05 2.91
CA ILE A 165 23.67 -11.32 1.73
C ILE A 165 23.16 -12.58 1.00
N ALA A 166 22.77 -13.63 1.72
CA ALA A 166 22.19 -14.82 1.09
C ALA A 166 20.86 -14.53 0.37
N GLU A 167 19.96 -13.77 0.99
CA GLU A 167 18.69 -13.38 0.35
C GLU A 167 18.93 -12.54 -0.91
N GLU A 168 19.88 -11.60 -0.89
CA GLU A 168 20.26 -10.81 -2.06
C GLU A 168 20.85 -11.70 -3.17
N ALA A 169 21.75 -12.62 -2.81
CA ALA A 169 22.42 -13.52 -3.75
C ALA A 169 21.42 -14.42 -4.48
N ARG A 170 20.43 -14.95 -3.74
CA ARG A 170 19.31 -15.74 -4.28
C ARG A 170 18.50 -14.96 -5.31
N GLU A 171 18.25 -13.68 -5.07
CA GLU A 171 17.41 -12.83 -5.92
C GLU A 171 18.17 -12.09 -7.03
N SER A 172 19.48 -12.30 -7.14
CA SER A 172 20.32 -11.61 -8.14
C SER A 172 20.07 -12.08 -9.58
N ASP A 173 19.49 -13.27 -9.77
CA ASP A 173 19.35 -13.94 -11.07
C ASP A 173 20.70 -14.13 -11.82
N THR A 174 21.84 -14.15 -11.10
CA THR A 174 23.19 -14.35 -11.68
C THR A 174 23.80 -15.72 -11.30
N PRO A 175 24.66 -16.32 -12.16
CA PRO A 175 25.38 -17.55 -11.81
C PRO A 175 26.27 -17.39 -10.58
N GLY A 176 26.96 -16.24 -10.44
CA GLY A 176 27.82 -15.95 -9.30
C GLY A 176 27.02 -15.71 -8.01
N GLY A 177 25.88 -15.04 -8.08
CA GLY A 177 24.98 -14.91 -6.93
C GLY A 177 24.46 -16.27 -6.47
N GLN A 178 24.12 -17.18 -7.39
CA GLN A 178 23.76 -18.55 -7.04
C GLN A 178 24.92 -19.32 -6.37
N ALA A 179 26.16 -19.06 -6.76
CA ALA A 179 27.33 -19.63 -6.11
C ALA A 179 27.52 -19.07 -4.69
N ILE A 180 27.39 -17.75 -4.50
CA ILE A 180 27.43 -17.08 -3.19
C ILE A 180 26.34 -17.63 -2.27
N PHE A 181 25.10 -17.73 -2.75
CA PHE A 181 23.98 -18.30 -1.99
C PHE A 181 24.29 -19.72 -1.52
N LYS A 182 24.72 -20.61 -2.42
CA LYS A 182 25.11 -21.98 -2.07
C LYS A 182 26.25 -22.01 -1.06
N MET A 183 27.24 -21.13 -1.20
CA MET A 183 28.35 -21.04 -0.27
C MET A 183 27.88 -20.67 1.13
N ILE A 184 27.05 -19.64 1.27
CA ILE A 184 26.50 -19.20 2.57
C ILE A 184 25.61 -20.29 3.18
N MET A 185 24.73 -20.90 2.39
CA MET A 185 23.79 -21.93 2.85
C MET A 185 24.48 -23.26 3.24
N ALA A 186 25.70 -23.50 2.77
CA ALA A 186 26.50 -24.67 3.14
C ALA A 186 27.14 -24.54 4.54
N PHE A 187 27.20 -23.34 5.12
CA PHE A 187 27.73 -23.16 6.48
C PHE A 187 26.77 -23.75 7.52
N PRO A 188 27.31 -24.36 8.60
CA PRO A 188 26.49 -24.93 9.67
C PRO A 188 25.75 -23.88 10.49
N CYS A 189 26.24 -22.65 10.50
CA CYS A 189 25.66 -21.53 11.22
C CYS A 189 25.69 -20.27 10.36
N ARG A 190 24.64 -19.46 10.44
CA ARG A 190 24.46 -18.19 9.73
C ARG A 190 24.14 -17.09 10.73
N TYR A 191 24.40 -15.84 10.34
CA TYR A 191 24.35 -14.67 11.20
C TYR A 191 23.43 -13.58 10.63
N ALA A 192 22.92 -12.71 11.50
CA ALA A 192 22.13 -11.53 11.14
C ALA A 192 22.97 -10.27 11.39
N ILE A 193 24.03 -10.10 10.61
CA ILE A 193 25.02 -9.02 10.77
C ILE A 193 24.49 -7.74 10.15
N MET A 194 23.88 -7.82 8.97
CA MET A 194 23.26 -6.67 8.31
C MET A 194 21.80 -6.48 8.79
N ASP A 195 21.49 -5.29 9.30
CA ASP A 195 20.12 -4.90 9.68
C ASP A 195 19.60 -3.77 8.77
N ASP A 196 18.73 -4.12 7.81
CA ASP A 196 18.15 -3.16 6.85
C ASP A 196 17.30 -2.06 7.52
N PRO A 197 16.37 -2.38 8.46
CA PRO A 197 15.61 -1.39 9.21
C PRO A 197 16.43 -0.36 10.00
N GLU A 198 17.64 -0.68 10.44
CA GLU A 198 18.53 0.26 11.14
C GLU A 198 19.67 0.78 10.24
N ARG A 199 19.86 0.19 9.05
CA ARG A 199 21.02 0.39 8.17
C ARG A 199 22.35 0.21 8.93
N SER A 200 22.42 -0.82 9.78
CA SER A 200 23.58 -1.07 10.63
C SER A 200 24.29 -2.40 10.31
N ILE A 201 25.55 -2.47 10.71
CA ILE A 201 26.41 -3.66 10.64
C ILE A 201 26.77 -4.07 12.07
N ASN A 202 26.24 -5.19 12.54
CA ASN A 202 26.23 -5.58 13.95
C ASN A 202 27.37 -6.56 14.33
N LEU A 203 28.60 -6.27 13.91
CA LEU A 203 29.76 -7.15 14.12
C LEU A 203 30.17 -7.29 15.59
N ASP A 204 30.09 -6.21 16.36
CA ASP A 204 30.53 -6.15 17.75
C ASP A 204 29.39 -6.40 18.76
N SER A 205 28.21 -6.78 18.27
CA SER A 205 27.09 -7.08 19.17
C SER A 205 27.43 -8.30 20.02
N GLU A 206 27.18 -8.22 21.34
CA GLU A 206 27.45 -9.31 22.30
C GLU A 206 26.77 -10.65 21.93
N ASN A 207 25.84 -10.61 20.97
CA ASN A 207 25.22 -11.78 20.38
C ASN A 207 24.89 -11.50 18.90
N PRO A 208 25.73 -11.91 17.92
CA PRO A 208 25.53 -11.63 16.48
C PRO A 208 24.34 -12.41 15.85
N GLY A 209 23.41 -12.87 16.69
CA GLY A 209 22.20 -13.60 16.32
C GLY A 209 22.36 -15.03 15.77
N PRO A 210 23.43 -15.82 16.01
CA PRO A 210 23.47 -17.19 15.53
C PRO A 210 22.60 -18.14 16.38
N PRO A 211 21.89 -19.12 15.76
CA PRO A 211 21.68 -19.28 14.32
C PRO A 211 20.62 -18.32 13.77
N ALA A 212 20.96 -17.57 12.73
CA ALA A 212 20.02 -16.81 11.93
C ALA A 212 19.51 -17.65 10.75
N PHE A 213 18.28 -17.37 10.31
CA PHE A 213 17.64 -18.04 9.19
C PHE A 213 17.13 -17.01 8.18
N LEU A 214 16.93 -17.43 6.93
CA LEU A 214 16.30 -16.59 5.92
C LEU A 214 14.87 -16.26 6.37
N ASN A 215 14.48 -15.00 6.37
CA ASN A 215 13.16 -14.55 6.83
C ASN A 215 12.36 -13.80 5.76
N GLY A 216 12.95 -13.52 4.59
CA GLY A 216 12.32 -12.77 3.52
C GLY A 216 12.06 -11.31 3.91
N ASP A 217 12.83 -10.72 4.83
CA ASP A 217 12.70 -9.30 5.21
C ASP A 217 13.74 -8.41 4.54
N THR A 218 14.78 -8.98 3.95
CA THR A 218 15.86 -8.23 3.30
C THR A 218 15.31 -7.39 2.13
N MET A 219 15.76 -6.15 2.05
CA MET A 219 15.48 -5.20 0.96
C MET A 219 16.33 -5.53 -0.27
N VAL A 220 16.02 -6.67 -0.88
CA VAL A 220 16.66 -7.13 -2.12
C VAL A 220 16.34 -6.22 -3.31
N ARG A 221 17.14 -6.32 -4.37
CA ARG A 221 17.09 -5.44 -5.56
C ARG A 221 15.69 -5.21 -6.12
N TRP A 222 14.89 -6.25 -6.30
CA TRP A 222 13.55 -6.09 -6.87
C TRP A 222 12.61 -5.28 -5.97
N ARG A 223 12.80 -5.32 -4.64
CA ARG A 223 11.99 -4.52 -3.70
C ARG A 223 12.29 -3.02 -3.84
N LEU A 224 13.51 -2.67 -4.25
CA LEU A 224 13.92 -1.31 -4.58
C LEU A 224 13.34 -0.82 -5.91
N GLN A 225 12.71 -1.68 -6.73
CA GLN A 225 12.15 -1.22 -8.01
C GLN A 225 10.82 -0.48 -7.83
N ARG A 226 10.04 -0.80 -6.78
CA ARG A 226 8.81 -0.07 -6.48
C ARG A 226 9.15 1.36 -6.11
N ARG A 227 8.40 2.30 -6.67
CA ARG A 227 8.47 3.72 -6.35
C ARG A 227 7.10 4.30 -6.10
N GLU A 228 7.05 5.27 -5.20
CA GLU A 228 5.87 6.06 -4.91
C GLU A 228 5.97 7.42 -5.61
N GLU A 229 4.88 7.84 -6.25
CA GLU A 229 4.81 9.13 -6.91
C GLU A 229 4.91 10.25 -5.88
N LEU A 230 5.74 11.27 -6.17
CA LEU A 230 5.79 12.50 -5.41
C LEU A 230 4.40 13.15 -5.40
N ASN A 231 3.71 13.08 -4.27
CA ASN A 231 2.43 13.76 -4.11
C ASN A 231 2.66 15.27 -4.13
N PRO A 232 2.03 16.05 -5.02
CA PRO A 232 2.23 17.50 -5.08
C PRO A 232 1.51 18.29 -3.96
N ARG A 233 0.72 17.64 -3.09
CA ARG A 233 -0.09 18.31 -2.04
C ARG A 233 0.62 18.54 -0.71
N VAL A 234 1.95 18.65 -0.73
CA VAL A 234 2.78 18.39 0.47
C VAL A 234 3.49 19.64 1.02
N TYR A 235 3.25 20.82 0.43
CA TYR A 235 3.71 22.09 0.99
C TYR A 235 3.14 22.31 2.40
N ASN A 236 4.01 22.52 3.40
CA ASN A 236 3.70 22.57 4.84
C ASN A 236 3.15 21.26 5.46
N TYR A 237 3.24 20.13 4.76
CA TYR A 237 2.95 18.84 5.37
C TYR A 237 4.08 18.46 6.31
N ARG A 238 3.85 18.67 7.61
CA ARG A 238 4.65 18.02 8.65
C ARG A 238 4.03 16.65 8.87
N PRO A 239 4.68 15.54 8.47
CA PRO A 239 4.17 14.23 8.81
C PRO A 239 4.04 14.14 10.34
N TRP A 240 2.93 13.58 10.80
CA TRP A 240 2.75 13.22 12.20
C TRP A 240 3.77 12.12 12.53
N ARG A 241 4.96 12.54 12.98
CA ARG A 241 6.21 11.79 13.19
C ARG A 241 7.09 11.59 11.93
N ARG A 242 8.42 11.63 12.16
CA ARG A 242 9.49 11.14 11.25
C ARG A 242 9.41 9.62 11.10
N ILE A 243 8.34 9.12 10.52
CA ILE A 243 8.17 7.70 10.26
C ILE A 243 8.13 7.62 8.75
N TRP A 244 9.25 7.24 8.14
CA TRP A 244 9.45 6.46 6.89
C TRP A 244 10.96 6.58 6.54
N ASP A 245 11.84 6.04 7.40
CA ASP A 245 13.31 6.04 7.23
C ASP A 245 13.80 4.62 6.95
N TRP A 246 13.21 3.98 5.94
CA TRP A 246 13.27 2.52 5.75
C TRP A 246 13.74 2.08 4.37
N SER A 247 13.94 3.04 3.47
CA SER A 247 14.68 2.79 2.25
C SER A 247 16.16 2.64 2.62
N ILE A 248 16.76 1.50 2.27
CA ILE A 248 18.22 1.33 2.35
C ILE A 248 18.97 2.30 1.41
N GLU A 249 18.24 2.93 0.47
CA GLU A 249 18.72 4.02 -0.38
C GLU A 249 18.54 5.41 0.23
N GLU A 250 17.80 5.51 1.35
CA GLU A 250 17.47 6.73 2.10
C GLU A 250 16.57 7.73 1.35
N ASP A 251 15.99 7.31 0.23
CA ASP A 251 15.13 8.11 -0.65
C ASP A 251 13.63 7.84 -0.46
N ASN A 252 13.26 7.06 0.55
CA ASN A 252 11.89 6.65 0.86
C ASN A 252 11.07 6.18 -0.37
N PHE A 253 11.73 5.54 -1.35
CA PHE A 253 11.13 5.06 -2.60
C PHE A 253 10.48 6.14 -3.46
N ILE A 254 10.79 7.42 -3.26
CA ILE A 254 10.11 8.50 -3.98
C ILE A 254 10.56 8.57 -5.46
N SER A 255 9.61 8.88 -6.35
CA SER A 255 9.91 9.16 -7.75
C SER A 255 8.88 10.10 -8.38
N GLU A 256 9.15 10.53 -9.61
CA GLU A 256 8.22 11.35 -10.39
C GLU A 256 7.02 10.53 -10.87
N GLN A 257 7.16 9.21 -11.02
CA GLN A 257 6.11 8.31 -11.43
C GLN A 257 6.06 7.11 -10.50
N GLU A 258 4.85 6.66 -10.18
CA GLU A 258 4.64 5.42 -9.45
C GLU A 258 5.13 4.23 -10.28
N SER A 259 5.76 3.27 -9.62
CA SER A 259 6.12 1.98 -10.23
C SER A 259 5.83 0.84 -9.27
N SER A 260 5.24 -0.22 -9.79
CA SER A 260 4.93 -1.43 -9.05
C SER A 260 6.11 -2.39 -9.03
N TRP A 261 6.04 -3.40 -8.14
CA TRP A 261 6.95 -4.54 -8.21
C TRP A 261 6.72 -5.35 -9.49
N PRO A 262 7.74 -6.11 -9.96
CA PRO A 262 7.56 -7.04 -11.06
C PRO A 262 6.42 -8.02 -10.81
N ASP A 263 5.63 -8.31 -11.85
CA ASP A 263 4.44 -9.16 -11.76
C ASP A 263 4.71 -10.53 -11.13
N LYS A 264 5.92 -11.09 -11.35
CA LYS A 264 6.34 -12.38 -10.78
C LYS A 264 6.29 -12.41 -9.25
N TYR A 265 6.46 -11.27 -8.58
CA TYR A 265 6.41 -11.15 -7.11
C TYR A 265 5.04 -10.71 -6.60
N ASN A 266 4.14 -10.35 -7.51
CA ASN A 266 2.75 -10.08 -7.20
C ASN A 266 1.90 -11.35 -7.28
N ILE A 267 2.44 -12.55 -7.54
CA ILE A 267 1.67 -13.79 -7.55
C ILE A 267 2.42 -14.83 -6.72
N LEU A 268 1.73 -15.47 -5.78
CA LEU A 268 2.32 -16.57 -5.02
C LEU A 268 2.48 -17.79 -5.93
N THR A 269 3.67 -18.37 -5.92
CA THR A 269 3.96 -19.67 -6.52
C THR A 269 3.25 -20.78 -5.75
N ASN A 270 3.09 -21.95 -6.37
CA ASN A 270 2.49 -23.11 -5.72
C ASN A 270 3.21 -23.50 -4.42
N GLU A 271 4.54 -23.35 -4.38
CA GLU A 271 5.37 -23.64 -3.21
C GLU A 271 5.13 -22.61 -2.09
N GLU A 272 5.00 -21.33 -2.43
CA GLU A 272 4.68 -20.27 -1.46
C GLU A 272 3.24 -20.39 -0.93
N VAL A 273 2.30 -20.87 -1.75
CA VAL A 273 0.92 -21.16 -1.33
C VAL A 273 0.89 -22.26 -0.27
N GLN A 274 1.73 -23.30 -0.38
CA GLN A 274 1.84 -24.34 0.66
C GLN A 274 2.14 -23.73 2.03
N LEU A 275 2.97 -22.68 2.06
CA LEU A 275 3.36 -22.02 3.30
C LEU A 275 2.14 -21.50 4.08
N LEU A 276 1.00 -21.24 3.44
CA LEU A 276 -0.22 -20.77 4.12
C LEU A 276 -0.75 -21.80 5.13
N TYR A 277 -0.61 -23.10 4.86
CA TYR A 277 -1.20 -24.17 5.67
C TYR A 277 -0.21 -25.22 6.19
N THR A 278 1.02 -25.28 5.68
CA THR A 278 2.08 -26.13 6.24
C THR A 278 2.88 -25.40 7.34
N PRO A 279 3.55 -26.11 8.25
CA PRO A 279 4.52 -25.50 9.16
C PRO A 279 5.56 -24.66 8.40
N LEU A 280 5.85 -23.46 8.91
CA LEU A 280 6.83 -22.58 8.28
C LEU A 280 8.24 -23.19 8.40
N PRO A 281 8.97 -23.37 7.28
CA PRO A 281 10.36 -23.84 7.32
C PRO A 281 11.23 -22.85 8.08
N GLN A 282 12.37 -23.29 8.60
CA GLN A 282 13.31 -22.38 9.27
C GLN A 282 13.77 -21.27 8.33
N ASP A 283 14.15 -21.64 7.10
CA ASP A 283 14.50 -20.72 6.03
C ASP A 283 13.31 -20.43 5.12
N LEU A 284 12.84 -19.17 5.14
CA LEU A 284 11.77 -18.71 4.26
C LEU A 284 12.31 -18.32 2.86
N PRO A 285 11.52 -18.54 1.80
CA PRO A 285 11.80 -17.97 0.49
C PRO A 285 11.72 -16.43 0.52
N THR A 286 12.41 -15.75 -0.41
CA THR A 286 12.33 -14.28 -0.51
C THR A 286 11.03 -13.98 -1.25
N MET A 287 10.00 -13.61 -0.52
CA MET A 287 8.67 -13.40 -1.09
C MET A 287 7.94 -12.22 -0.46
N LYS A 288 6.81 -11.81 -1.04
CA LYS A 288 5.89 -10.87 -0.42
C LYS A 288 5.14 -11.57 0.72
N LYS A 289 5.54 -11.33 1.96
CA LYS A 289 4.96 -11.99 3.15
C LYS A 289 3.60 -11.45 3.58
N ASP A 290 3.11 -10.36 3.00
CA ASP A 290 1.88 -9.68 3.42
C ASP A 290 0.71 -10.65 3.66
N LEU A 291 0.45 -11.56 2.72
CA LEU A 291 -0.67 -12.49 2.84
C LEU A 291 -0.46 -13.50 3.98
N LEU A 292 0.75 -14.07 4.10
CA LEU A 292 1.08 -15.02 5.17
C LEU A 292 0.93 -14.36 6.55
N VAL A 293 1.37 -13.11 6.67
CA VAL A 293 1.25 -12.32 7.90
C VAL A 293 -0.21 -12.04 8.22
N GLN A 294 -0.99 -11.57 7.23
CA GLN A 294 -2.41 -11.28 7.37
C GLN A 294 -3.20 -12.51 7.79
N MET A 295 -2.97 -13.67 7.17
CA MET A 295 -3.65 -14.91 7.55
C MET A 295 -3.26 -15.40 8.95
N ALA A 296 -1.98 -15.33 9.30
CA ALA A 296 -1.54 -15.69 10.65
C ALA A 296 -2.17 -14.77 11.72
N ALA A 297 -2.28 -13.48 11.43
CA ALA A 297 -2.97 -12.51 12.30
C ALA A 297 -4.47 -12.80 12.38
N HIS A 298 -5.11 -13.03 11.23
CA HIS A 298 -6.54 -13.29 11.11
C HIS A 298 -6.98 -14.50 11.94
N ASP A 299 -6.20 -15.58 11.93
CA ASP A 299 -6.46 -16.80 12.69
C ASP A 299 -6.01 -16.72 14.16
N GLY A 300 -5.27 -15.66 14.52
CA GLY A 300 -4.65 -15.51 15.84
C GLY A 300 -3.55 -16.54 16.12
N ASN A 301 -2.84 -17.00 15.10
CA ASN A 301 -1.74 -17.95 15.25
C ASN A 301 -0.47 -17.21 15.70
N ILE A 302 -0.20 -17.25 17.01
CA ILE A 302 0.91 -16.53 17.64
C ILE A 302 2.26 -16.90 17.03
N ASP A 303 2.58 -18.20 16.94
CA ASP A 303 3.89 -18.66 16.49
C ASP A 303 4.16 -18.27 15.03
N ARG A 304 3.17 -18.43 14.15
CA ARG A 304 3.29 -18.03 12.75
C ARG A 304 3.38 -16.52 12.61
N TYR A 305 2.52 -15.79 13.31
CA TYR A 305 2.50 -14.34 13.25
C TYR A 305 3.80 -13.75 13.77
N ALA A 306 4.31 -14.18 14.93
CA ALA A 306 5.57 -13.69 15.49
C ALA A 306 6.79 -13.97 14.59
N ARG A 307 6.78 -15.07 13.83
CA ARG A 307 7.85 -15.40 12.88
C ARG A 307 7.77 -14.60 11.58
N LEU A 308 6.56 -14.37 11.07
CA LEU A 308 6.35 -13.72 9.78
C LEU A 308 6.30 -12.20 9.89
N ALA A 309 5.70 -11.69 10.98
CA ALA A 309 5.42 -10.29 11.19
C ALA A 309 6.71 -9.48 11.11
N PRO A 310 6.79 -8.53 10.18
CA PRO A 310 8.01 -7.79 10.02
C PRO A 310 8.25 -6.83 11.18
N ARG A 311 9.44 -6.22 11.25
CA ARG A 311 9.69 -5.08 12.13
C ARG A 311 9.07 -3.77 11.62
N TRP A 312 8.45 -3.81 10.42
CA TRP A 312 7.76 -2.70 9.75
C TRP A 312 6.43 -2.34 10.44
N PRO A 313 5.90 -1.12 10.23
CA PRO A 313 4.56 -0.79 10.68
C PRO A 313 3.51 -1.64 9.99
N MET A 314 2.42 -1.84 10.72
CA MET A 314 1.30 -2.61 10.22
C MET A 314 0.58 -1.85 9.11
N LYS A 315 0.36 -2.56 8.01
CA LYS A 315 -0.57 -2.10 6.97
C LYS A 315 -1.99 -2.11 7.53
N GLU A 316 -2.88 -1.33 6.95
CA GLU A 316 -4.26 -1.20 7.45
C GLU A 316 -4.99 -2.54 7.37
N GLU A 317 -4.74 -3.33 6.33
CA GLU A 317 -5.28 -4.68 6.16
C GLU A 317 -4.78 -5.65 7.24
N GLU A 318 -3.51 -5.52 7.62
CA GLU A 318 -2.92 -6.32 8.69
C GLU A 318 -3.51 -5.95 10.05
N VAL A 319 -3.74 -4.66 10.33
CA VAL A 319 -4.40 -4.23 11.57
C VAL A 319 -5.79 -4.86 11.68
N ILE A 320 -6.58 -4.85 10.61
CA ILE A 320 -7.92 -5.47 10.61
C ILE A 320 -7.82 -6.97 10.93
N CYS A 321 -6.86 -7.68 10.32
CA CYS A 321 -6.62 -9.09 10.61
C CYS A 321 -6.21 -9.33 12.07
N VAL A 322 -5.36 -8.48 12.63
CA VAL A 322 -4.95 -8.51 14.04
C VAL A 322 -6.16 -8.31 14.96
N LEU A 323 -7.00 -7.32 14.68
CA LEU A 323 -8.22 -7.07 15.45
C LEU A 323 -9.10 -8.31 15.47
N ARG A 324 -9.38 -8.90 14.29
CA ARG A 324 -10.14 -10.15 14.21
C ARG A 324 -9.48 -11.28 15.01
N GLY A 325 -8.17 -11.49 14.83
CA GLY A 325 -7.43 -12.50 15.58
C GLY A 325 -7.58 -12.35 17.10
N ILE A 326 -7.56 -11.10 17.60
CA ILE A 326 -7.74 -10.79 19.03
C ILE A 326 -9.17 -11.11 19.46
N TYR A 327 -10.18 -10.75 18.67
CA TYR A 327 -11.59 -11.05 18.95
C TYR A 327 -11.85 -12.56 19.01
N HIS A 328 -11.18 -13.36 18.18
CA HIS A 328 -11.43 -14.80 18.07
C HIS A 328 -10.52 -15.66 18.95
N ASN A 329 -9.29 -15.23 19.25
CA ASN A 329 -8.30 -16.02 19.97
C ASN A 329 -7.80 -15.33 21.25
N THR A 330 -8.14 -15.90 22.41
CA THR A 330 -7.78 -15.33 23.73
C THR A 330 -6.27 -15.28 23.97
N MET A 331 -5.52 -16.28 23.50
CA MET A 331 -4.06 -16.29 23.67
C MET A 331 -3.40 -15.24 22.79
N PHE A 332 -3.91 -15.01 21.59
CA PHE A 332 -3.45 -13.94 20.71
C PHE A 332 -3.75 -12.54 21.29
N ALA A 333 -4.92 -12.36 21.92
CA ALA A 333 -5.24 -11.15 22.68
C ALA A 333 -4.24 -10.91 23.83
N ARG A 334 -3.89 -11.97 24.56
CA ARG A 334 -2.89 -11.89 25.64
C ARG A 334 -1.49 -11.57 25.11
N PHE A 335 -1.09 -12.20 24.00
CA PHE A 335 0.17 -11.92 23.31
C PHE A 335 0.28 -10.43 22.95
N TRP A 336 -0.76 -9.87 22.32
CA TRP A 336 -0.77 -8.44 21.97
C TRP A 336 -0.81 -7.51 23.17
N ALA A 337 -1.52 -7.87 24.24
CA ALA A 337 -1.50 -7.11 25.48
C ALA A 337 -0.09 -7.03 26.08
N ASP A 338 0.70 -8.10 25.97
CA ASP A 338 2.09 -8.11 26.45
C ASP A 338 3.04 -7.40 25.47
N GLU A 339 2.82 -7.47 24.17
CA GLU A 339 3.56 -6.67 23.19
C GLU A 339 3.36 -5.17 23.42
N ILE A 340 2.14 -4.71 23.71
CA ILE A 340 1.87 -3.30 24.04
C ILE A 340 2.65 -2.87 25.29
N LYS A 341 2.69 -3.72 26.32
CA LYS A 341 3.44 -3.43 27.56
C LYS A 341 4.95 -3.37 27.33
N ARG A 342 5.50 -4.29 26.53
CA ARG A 342 6.93 -4.32 26.17
C ARG A 342 7.32 -3.14 25.29
N ASN A 343 6.36 -2.57 24.55
CA ASN A 343 6.54 -1.44 23.67
C ASN A 343 7.72 -1.61 22.67
N PRO A 344 7.78 -2.72 21.92
CA PRO A 344 8.79 -2.93 20.89
C PRO A 344 8.61 -1.90 19.75
N ARG A 345 9.64 -1.77 18.89
CA ARG A 345 9.63 -0.81 17.76
C ARG A 345 8.35 -0.88 16.93
N ARG A 346 7.82 -2.08 16.71
CA ARG A 346 6.55 -2.33 16.00
C ARG A 346 5.34 -1.63 16.62
N VAL A 347 5.26 -1.57 17.96
CA VAL A 347 4.19 -0.86 18.68
C VAL A 347 4.43 0.65 18.64
N GLN A 348 5.69 1.09 18.75
CA GLN A 348 6.06 2.52 18.73
C GLN A 348 5.72 3.22 17.40
N VAL A 349 5.71 2.48 16.29
CA VAL A 349 5.38 3.00 14.96
C VAL A 349 3.89 2.96 14.62
N LEU A 350 3.04 2.42 15.48
CA LEU A 350 1.60 2.41 15.25
C LEU A 350 1.03 3.83 15.28
N LYS A 351 0.07 4.07 14.37
CA LYS A 351 -0.75 5.29 14.42
C LYS A 351 -1.57 5.25 15.72
N PRO A 352 -1.85 6.39 16.38
CA PRO A 352 -2.59 6.42 17.64
C PRO A 352 -3.92 5.65 17.58
N TRP A 353 -4.68 5.85 16.50
CA TRP A 353 -5.95 5.14 16.30
C TRP A 353 -5.79 3.62 16.15
N GLN A 354 -4.69 3.13 15.58
CA GLN A 354 -4.44 1.69 15.45
C GLN A 354 -4.18 1.07 16.83
N LEU A 355 -3.39 1.75 17.66
CA LEU A 355 -3.12 1.33 19.02
C LEU A 355 -4.40 1.30 19.85
N ASP A 356 -5.23 2.34 19.74
CA ASP A 356 -6.51 2.41 20.44
C ASP A 356 -7.46 1.27 20.02
N SER A 357 -7.58 0.99 18.71
CA SER A 357 -8.41 -0.12 18.23
C SER A 357 -7.92 -1.48 18.73
N ILE A 358 -6.61 -1.71 18.81
CA ILE A 358 -6.05 -2.97 19.33
C ILE A 358 -6.35 -3.11 20.82
N LYS A 359 -6.15 -2.05 21.60
CA LYS A 359 -6.50 -2.02 23.02
C LYS A 359 -7.98 -2.29 23.24
N GLU A 360 -8.83 -1.65 22.44
CA GLU A 360 -10.28 -1.84 22.44
C GLU A 360 -10.65 -3.31 22.23
N ALA A 361 -10.09 -3.95 21.19
CA ALA A 361 -10.33 -5.37 20.90
C ALA A 361 -9.85 -6.29 22.04
N ILE A 362 -8.72 -5.97 22.68
CA ILE A 362 -8.22 -6.72 23.85
C ILE A 362 -9.21 -6.63 25.01
N PHE A 363 -9.68 -5.42 25.34
CA PHE A 363 -10.67 -5.23 26.41
C PHE A 363 -11.99 -5.93 26.08
N ALA A 364 -12.46 -5.84 24.84
CA ALA A 364 -13.64 -6.55 24.38
C ALA A 364 -13.50 -8.05 24.59
N ARG A 365 -12.38 -8.64 24.16
CA ARG A 365 -12.10 -10.08 24.34
C ARG A 365 -12.08 -10.48 25.81
N ARG A 366 -11.50 -9.65 26.69
CA ARG A 366 -11.49 -9.89 28.15
C ARG A 366 -12.90 -9.95 28.73
N ILE A 367 -13.78 -9.03 28.33
CA ILE A 367 -15.19 -9.03 28.74
C ILE A 367 -15.89 -10.29 28.25
N MET A 368 -15.71 -10.67 26.98
CA MET A 368 -16.31 -11.88 26.40
C MET A 368 -15.90 -13.18 27.11
N VAL A 369 -14.68 -13.25 27.67
CA VAL A 369 -14.22 -14.39 28.48
C VAL A 369 -14.51 -14.24 29.98
N ASN A 370 -15.32 -13.25 30.36
CA ASN A 370 -15.72 -12.96 31.75
C ASN A 370 -14.56 -12.57 32.68
N ASP A 371 -13.49 -12.00 32.13
CA ASP A 371 -12.40 -11.43 32.93
C ASP A 371 -12.79 -10.06 33.49
N ILE A 372 -13.25 -10.07 34.74
CA ILE A 372 -13.68 -8.88 35.48
C ILE A 372 -12.50 -8.03 36.00
N GLU A 373 -11.26 -8.54 35.99
CA GLU A 373 -10.10 -7.79 36.51
C GLU A 373 -9.88 -6.49 35.74
N ALA A 374 -10.26 -6.46 34.46
CA ALA A 374 -10.13 -5.30 33.59
C ALA A 374 -10.86 -4.04 34.12
N PHE A 375 -11.96 -4.22 34.85
CA PHE A 375 -12.85 -3.13 35.26
C PHE A 375 -13.31 -3.21 36.73
N ASN A 376 -12.74 -4.11 37.54
CA ASN A 376 -13.16 -4.32 38.93
C ASN A 376 -13.06 -3.03 39.79
N ASN A 377 -12.06 -2.20 39.49
CA ASN A 377 -11.79 -0.92 40.15
C ASN A 377 -12.31 0.29 39.36
N GLY A 378 -13.23 0.08 38.40
CA GLY A 378 -13.63 1.08 37.41
C GLY A 378 -12.85 0.94 36.11
N TRP A 379 -13.19 1.75 35.11
CA TRP A 379 -12.51 1.72 33.82
C TRP A 379 -11.12 2.37 33.93
N PRO A 380 -10.06 1.78 33.37
CA PRO A 380 -8.73 2.38 33.41
C PRO A 380 -8.69 3.76 32.76
N ASP A 381 -8.00 4.72 33.40
CA ASP A 381 -7.90 6.10 32.92
C ASP A 381 -7.20 6.17 31.56
N GLY A 382 -7.82 6.85 30.59
CA GLY A 382 -7.26 7.07 29.26
C GLY A 382 -7.30 5.84 28.33
N GLU A 383 -7.88 4.72 28.75
CA GLU A 383 -8.04 3.54 27.90
C GLU A 383 -9.37 3.54 27.12
N PRO A 384 -9.38 3.07 25.85
CA PRO A 384 -10.57 3.09 24.99
C PRO A 384 -11.60 2.06 25.45
N GLN A 385 -12.89 2.43 25.45
CA GLN A 385 -14.01 1.54 25.80
C GLN A 385 -14.51 0.81 24.55
N PRO A 386 -14.65 -0.54 24.58
CA PRO A 386 -15.11 -1.29 23.43
C PRO A 386 -16.59 -1.12 23.14
N ASP A 387 -16.91 -1.00 21.85
CA ASP A 387 -18.30 -0.94 21.38
C ASP A 387 -18.93 -2.34 21.19
N VAL A 388 -18.15 -3.34 20.74
CA VAL A 388 -18.66 -4.70 20.47
C VAL A 388 -18.08 -5.69 21.47
N ILE A 389 -18.91 -6.15 22.43
CA ILE A 389 -18.48 -7.01 23.55
C ILE A 389 -19.19 -8.38 23.59
N TRP A 390 -19.95 -8.75 22.56
CA TRP A 390 -20.79 -9.96 22.52
C TRP A 390 -20.50 -10.95 21.38
N LYS A 391 -19.53 -10.64 20.50
CA LYS A 391 -19.17 -11.45 19.32
C LYS A 391 -17.65 -11.55 19.19
N PRO A 392 -17.08 -12.72 18.84
CA PRO A 392 -17.74 -13.99 18.51
C PRO A 392 -18.22 -14.80 19.73
N LEU A 393 -17.87 -14.37 20.94
CA LEU A 393 -18.19 -15.09 22.17
C LEU A 393 -19.10 -14.23 23.04
N GLN A 394 -20.19 -14.84 23.53
CA GLN A 394 -21.14 -14.16 24.40
C GLN A 394 -20.62 -14.12 25.84
N PRO A 395 -20.49 -12.94 26.47
CA PRO A 395 -20.18 -12.84 27.89
C PRO A 395 -21.35 -13.38 28.72
N HIS A 396 -21.07 -13.73 29.97
CA HIS A 396 -22.08 -14.13 30.94
C HIS A 396 -22.87 -12.91 31.43
N GLU A 397 -24.17 -13.07 31.66
CA GLU A 397 -25.08 -12.01 32.12
C GLU A 397 -24.57 -11.29 33.38
N HIS A 398 -23.99 -12.03 34.32
CA HIS A 398 -23.38 -11.48 35.54
C HIS A 398 -22.24 -10.48 35.25
N THR A 399 -21.42 -10.77 34.24
CA THR A 399 -20.31 -9.90 33.81
C THR A 399 -20.86 -8.59 33.26
N LEU A 400 -21.92 -8.64 32.45
CA LEU A 400 -22.58 -7.45 31.89
C LEU A 400 -23.22 -6.58 32.98
N ASN A 401 -23.89 -7.22 33.94
CA ASN A 401 -24.45 -6.55 35.12
C ASN A 401 -23.38 -5.86 35.97
N LEU A 402 -22.25 -6.53 36.22
CA LEU A 402 -21.12 -5.94 36.93
C LEU A 402 -20.48 -4.79 36.14
N LEU A 403 -20.34 -4.94 34.82
CA LEU A 403 -19.80 -3.91 33.94
C LEU A 403 -20.65 -2.64 34.00
N ALA A 404 -21.98 -2.77 33.87
CA ALA A 404 -22.91 -1.64 33.97
C ALA A 404 -22.89 -0.95 35.35
N LYS A 405 -22.68 -1.72 36.44
CA LYS A 405 -22.61 -1.19 37.81
C LYS A 405 -21.28 -0.48 38.10
N LYS A 406 -20.16 -1.04 37.66
CA LYS A 406 -18.81 -0.53 37.93
C LYS A 406 -18.37 0.54 36.94
N VAL A 407 -18.88 0.50 35.72
CA VAL A 407 -18.52 1.42 34.63
C VAL A 407 -19.80 1.99 34.00
N PRO A 408 -20.40 3.03 34.62
CA PRO A 408 -21.67 3.60 34.14
C PRO A 408 -21.65 4.12 32.71
N SER A 409 -20.48 4.52 32.18
CA SER A 409 -20.34 4.97 30.79
C SER A 409 -20.59 3.85 29.77
N MET A 410 -20.34 2.58 30.15
CA MET A 410 -20.55 1.41 29.30
C MET A 410 -21.93 0.77 29.46
N LYS A 411 -22.84 1.42 30.21
CA LYS A 411 -24.20 0.91 30.47
C LYS A 411 -24.99 0.64 29.17
N LYS A 412 -24.84 1.51 28.17
CA LYS A 412 -25.43 1.34 26.83
C LYS A 412 -24.90 0.08 26.16
N THR A 413 -23.57 -0.08 26.15
CA THR A 413 -22.90 -1.23 25.53
C THR A 413 -23.27 -2.54 26.20
N ALA A 414 -23.37 -2.56 27.54
CA ALA A 414 -23.81 -3.73 28.29
C ALA A 414 -25.27 -4.10 27.96
N ALA A 415 -26.16 -3.11 27.85
CA ALA A 415 -27.55 -3.34 27.46
C ALA A 415 -27.67 -3.84 26.00
N LEU A 416 -26.86 -3.31 25.07
CA LEU A 416 -26.77 -3.82 23.70
C LEU A 416 -26.36 -5.29 23.68
N ALA A 417 -25.31 -5.65 24.44
CA ALA A 417 -24.86 -7.03 24.57
C ALA A 417 -25.98 -7.95 25.10
N CYS A 418 -26.77 -7.51 26.08
CA CYS A 418 -27.93 -8.27 26.56
C CYS A 418 -29.00 -8.50 25.49
N ILE A 419 -29.28 -7.52 24.62
CA ILE A 419 -30.23 -7.67 23.50
C ILE A 419 -29.72 -8.72 22.50
N PHE A 420 -28.44 -8.65 22.14
CA PHE A 420 -27.84 -9.59 21.18
C PHE A 420 -27.62 -11.00 21.74
N CYS A 421 -27.43 -11.15 23.06
CA CYS A 421 -27.31 -12.45 23.74
C CYS A 421 -28.65 -13.00 24.26
N ASP A 422 -29.76 -12.27 24.09
CA ASP A 422 -31.10 -12.62 24.62
C ASP A 422 -31.16 -12.80 26.16
N TYR A 423 -30.46 -11.93 26.90
CA TYR A 423 -30.49 -11.89 28.37
C TYR A 423 -31.52 -10.88 28.89
N GLU A 424 -32.80 -11.27 28.89
CA GLU A 424 -33.93 -10.41 29.27
C GLU A 424 -33.80 -9.85 30.69
N GLU A 425 -33.49 -10.68 31.68
CA GLU A 425 -33.42 -10.28 33.08
C GLU A 425 -32.25 -9.31 33.35
N ALA A 426 -31.07 -9.58 32.80
CA ALA A 426 -29.94 -8.67 32.91
C ALA A 426 -30.21 -7.33 32.21
N TYR A 427 -30.89 -7.33 31.06
CA TYR A 427 -31.31 -6.09 30.40
C TYR A 427 -32.24 -5.24 31.31
N LYS A 428 -33.22 -5.89 31.97
CA LYS A 428 -34.12 -5.22 32.93
C LYS A 428 -33.35 -4.65 34.12
N GLU A 429 -32.40 -5.42 34.68
CA GLU A 429 -31.59 -4.99 35.82
C GLU A 429 -30.67 -3.81 35.48
N ILE A 430 -30.05 -3.84 34.29
CA ILE A 430 -29.22 -2.73 33.81
C ILE A 430 -30.09 -1.48 33.69
N ASN A 431 -31.31 -1.58 33.16
CA ASN A 431 -32.24 -0.46 32.99
C ASN A 431 -31.57 0.77 32.33
N CYS A 432 -31.09 0.58 31.09
CA CYS A 432 -30.48 1.66 30.31
C CYS A 432 -31.54 2.65 29.79
N THR A 433 -31.17 3.93 29.71
CA THR A 433 -31.99 4.96 29.05
C THR A 433 -32.21 4.58 27.59
N PRO A 434 -33.43 4.75 27.03
CA PRO A 434 -33.68 4.49 25.62
C PRO A 434 -32.70 5.23 24.72
N HIS A 435 -32.13 4.50 23.76
CA HIS A 435 -31.15 5.02 22.81
C HIS A 435 -31.45 4.45 21.43
N PRO A 436 -31.21 5.20 20.33
CA PRO A 436 -31.46 4.72 18.98
C PRO A 436 -30.76 3.39 18.67
N ASP A 437 -29.51 3.25 19.13
CA ASP A 437 -28.75 1.98 18.98
C ASP A 437 -29.48 0.77 19.59
N LEU A 438 -30.09 0.94 20.77
CA LEU A 438 -30.85 -0.13 21.43
C LEU A 438 -32.12 -0.46 20.63
N ALA A 439 -32.79 0.55 20.08
CA ALA A 439 -33.99 0.36 19.26
C ALA A 439 -33.67 -0.38 17.95
N THR A 440 -32.55 -0.05 17.31
CA THR A 440 -32.07 -0.75 16.12
C THR A 440 -31.68 -2.20 16.44
N ALA A 441 -30.92 -2.45 17.51
CA ALA A 441 -30.60 -3.80 17.95
C ALA A 441 -31.86 -4.62 18.28
N ALA A 442 -32.83 -4.01 18.97
CA ALA A 442 -34.08 -4.67 19.33
C ALA A 442 -34.96 -5.00 18.11
N LYS A 443 -34.92 -4.20 17.03
CA LYS A 443 -35.57 -4.54 15.75
C LYS A 443 -34.95 -5.74 15.07
N GLN A 444 -33.64 -5.95 15.24
CA GLN A 444 -32.92 -7.10 14.69
C GLN A 444 -33.06 -8.35 15.58
N SER A 445 -33.37 -8.19 16.87
CA SER A 445 -33.55 -9.29 17.80
C SER A 445 -34.80 -10.13 17.47
N ARG A 446 -34.70 -11.45 17.66
CA ARG A 446 -35.84 -12.37 17.52
C ARG A 446 -36.85 -12.22 18.67
N ASN A 447 -36.42 -11.68 19.81
CA ASN A 447 -37.27 -11.52 20.98
C ASN A 447 -38.00 -10.16 20.92
N PRO A 448 -39.35 -10.15 20.80
CA PRO A 448 -40.12 -8.92 20.68
C PRO A 448 -40.18 -8.12 21.99
N PHE A 449 -39.74 -8.68 23.12
CA PHE A 449 -39.73 -8.01 24.42
C PHE A 449 -38.94 -6.70 24.38
N TYR A 450 -37.70 -6.74 23.84
CA TYR A 450 -36.80 -5.59 23.84
C TYR A 450 -37.38 -4.39 23.09
N LEU A 451 -37.99 -4.63 21.93
CA LEU A 451 -38.57 -3.56 21.13
C LEU A 451 -39.75 -2.90 21.86
N ARG A 452 -40.62 -3.72 22.46
CA ARG A 452 -41.78 -3.23 23.23
C ARG A 452 -41.37 -2.42 24.46
N ASP A 453 -40.38 -2.89 25.21
CA ASP A 453 -39.87 -2.18 26.39
C ASP A 453 -39.27 -0.82 26.00
N ILE A 454 -38.51 -0.76 24.90
CA ILE A 454 -37.94 0.49 24.41
C ILE A 454 -39.02 1.46 23.95
N GLU A 455 -40.01 1.00 23.15
CA GLU A 455 -41.14 1.81 22.70
C GLU A 455 -41.95 2.36 23.88
N GLN A 456 -42.19 1.53 24.90
CA GLN A 456 -42.88 1.95 26.11
C GLN A 456 -42.11 3.05 26.85
N LYS A 457 -40.80 2.85 27.10
CA LYS A 457 -39.96 3.85 27.77
C LYS A 457 -39.85 5.16 26.99
N VAL A 458 -39.82 5.08 25.66
CA VAL A 458 -39.82 6.25 24.77
C VAL A 458 -41.12 7.03 24.90
N ALA A 459 -42.26 6.34 24.90
CA ALA A 459 -43.58 6.96 25.07
C ALA A 459 -43.74 7.59 26.46
N GLU A 460 -43.25 6.93 27.51
CA GLU A 460 -43.29 7.43 28.89
C GLU A 460 -42.37 8.65 29.12
N GLN A 461 -41.21 8.69 28.47
CA GLN A 461 -40.21 9.76 28.65
C GLN A 461 -40.35 10.90 27.63
N GLY A 462 -41.21 10.75 26.60
CA GLY A 462 -41.44 11.76 25.57
C GLY A 462 -40.21 12.06 24.70
N ILE A 463 -39.35 11.08 24.46
CA ILE A 463 -38.08 11.24 23.75
C ILE A 463 -38.29 10.96 22.25
N ASP A 464 -37.79 11.83 21.37
CA ASP A 464 -37.68 11.52 19.93
C ASP A 464 -36.31 10.89 19.65
N LEU A 465 -36.28 9.58 19.38
CA LEU A 465 -35.03 8.83 19.19
C LEU A 465 -34.31 9.18 17.88
N PHE A 466 -35.02 9.48 16.79
CA PHE A 466 -34.40 9.48 15.46
C PHE A 466 -34.01 10.87 14.95
N GLN A 467 -34.14 11.91 15.78
CA GLN A 467 -33.78 13.27 15.38
C GLN A 467 -32.24 13.39 15.23
N ARG A 468 -31.76 13.40 13.97
CA ARG A 468 -30.32 13.42 13.58
C ARG A 468 -29.53 12.14 13.88
N TYR A 469 -30.19 10.98 13.95
CA TYR A 469 -29.49 9.71 14.10
C TYR A 469 -28.78 9.29 12.81
N ARG A 470 -27.48 8.99 12.90
CA ARG A 470 -26.73 8.25 11.88
C ARG A 470 -26.38 6.89 12.51
N GLU A 471 -26.93 5.83 11.94
CA GLU A 471 -26.69 4.45 12.38
C GLU A 471 -25.19 4.13 12.33
N PRO A 472 -24.59 3.64 13.42
CA PRO A 472 -23.22 3.13 13.39
C PRO A 472 -23.13 1.91 12.47
N SER A 473 -22.11 1.85 11.63
CA SER A 473 -21.94 0.73 10.67
C SER A 473 -21.74 -0.64 11.31
N TRP A 474 -21.29 -0.70 12.56
CA TRP A 474 -21.17 -1.95 13.32
C TRP A 474 -22.53 -2.46 13.83
N LEU A 475 -23.56 -1.61 13.83
CA LEU A 475 -24.92 -1.94 14.25
C LEU A 475 -25.81 -2.31 13.05
N SER A 476 -25.44 -1.85 11.84
CA SER A 476 -26.10 -2.20 10.59
C SER A 476 -25.77 -3.62 10.11
N GLU A 477 -25.61 -4.59 11.03
CA GLU A 477 -25.53 -6.01 10.71
C GLU A 477 -26.87 -6.42 10.06
N ASN A 478 -27.04 -6.13 8.77
CA ASN A 478 -27.85 -7.00 7.94
C ASN A 478 -27.16 -8.36 8.01
N MET A 479 -27.90 -9.36 8.51
CA MET A 479 -27.63 -10.79 8.29
C MET A 479 -27.51 -11.16 6.79
N GLU A 480 -27.68 -10.21 5.87
CA GLU A 480 -27.31 -10.31 4.45
C GLU A 480 -25.80 -10.10 4.22
N VAL A 481 -24.97 -10.98 4.75
CA VAL A 481 -23.58 -11.10 4.26
C VAL A 481 -23.59 -12.07 3.08
N LEU A 482 -24.22 -11.71 1.97
CA LEU A 482 -24.04 -12.39 0.66
C LEU A 482 -24.58 -11.51 -0.48
N ARG A 483 -24.00 -10.33 -0.70
CA ARG A 483 -24.25 -9.59 -1.96
C ARG A 483 -22.98 -8.94 -2.51
N SER A 484 -22.13 -9.72 -3.17
CA SER A 484 -21.60 -9.43 -4.53
C SER A 484 -20.40 -10.33 -4.89
N TYR A 485 -20.63 -11.29 -5.78
CA TYR A 485 -19.57 -12.08 -6.41
C TYR A 485 -18.95 -11.29 -7.57
N SER A 486 -17.69 -10.86 -7.44
CA SER A 486 -16.87 -10.42 -8.57
C SER A 486 -15.39 -10.31 -8.20
N MET A 487 -14.59 -11.29 -8.64
CA MET A 487 -13.14 -11.39 -8.46
C MET A 487 -12.32 -10.39 -9.29
N PRO A 488 -11.25 -9.82 -8.70
CA PRO A 488 -10.00 -9.55 -9.40
C PRO A 488 -8.85 -10.42 -8.85
N LEU A 489 -8.14 -11.09 -9.76
CA LEU A 489 -6.95 -11.94 -9.53
C LEU A 489 -5.66 -11.15 -9.18
N ARG A 490 -5.75 -9.94 -8.61
CA ARG A 490 -4.57 -9.09 -8.37
C ARG A 490 -4.26 -8.94 -6.88
N LEU A 491 -3.07 -9.42 -6.51
CA LEU A 491 -2.43 -9.40 -5.19
C LEU A 491 -1.79 -8.04 -4.83
N GLU A 492 -2.17 -6.98 -5.55
CA GLU A 492 -1.67 -5.62 -5.29
C GLU A 492 -1.96 -5.19 -3.83
N ALA A 493 -3.01 -5.74 -3.18
CA ALA A 493 -3.46 -5.36 -1.82
C ALA A 493 -3.47 -6.48 -0.73
N GLY A 494 -3.02 -7.72 -0.98
CA GLY A 494 -3.18 -8.81 0.00
C GLY A 494 -4.64 -9.29 0.13
N ILE A 495 -5.13 -9.60 1.34
CA ILE A 495 -6.56 -9.86 1.58
C ILE A 495 -7.36 -8.62 1.16
N SER A 496 -8.14 -8.73 0.09
CA SER A 496 -9.04 -7.65 -0.31
C SER A 496 -10.21 -7.58 0.67
N VAL A 497 -10.15 -6.64 1.62
CA VAL A 497 -11.35 -6.14 2.31
C VAL A 497 -11.94 -5.09 1.38
N ARG A 498 -12.97 -5.44 0.59
CA ARG A 498 -13.72 -4.40 -0.15
C ARG A 498 -14.56 -3.64 0.88
N ALA A 499 -13.98 -2.60 1.47
CA ALA A 499 -14.79 -1.41 1.67
C ALA A 499 -15.09 -0.89 0.25
N GLY A 500 -16.32 -1.02 -0.23
CA GLY A 500 -16.72 -0.65 -1.59
C GLY A 500 -16.06 0.65 -2.07
N TRP A 501 -15.27 0.56 -3.14
CA TRP A 501 -14.61 1.72 -3.73
C TRP A 501 -15.65 2.71 -4.27
N GLY A 502 -15.71 3.88 -3.64
CA GLY A 502 -16.53 5.01 -4.05
C GLY A 502 -16.38 6.22 -3.14
N GLY A 503 -15.27 6.95 -3.25
CA GLY A 503 -15.23 8.41 -3.03
C GLY A 503 -15.54 9.01 -1.64
N ALA A 504 -15.77 8.23 -0.58
CA ALA A 504 -16.13 8.75 0.75
C ALA A 504 -14.99 8.66 1.80
N CYS A 505 -13.74 8.73 1.36
CA CYS A 505 -12.53 8.43 2.12
C CYS A 505 -12.13 9.44 3.24
N TRP A 506 -13.06 10.24 3.79
CA TRP A 506 -12.67 11.30 4.74
C TRP A 506 -13.53 11.46 6.00
N SER A 507 -14.48 10.57 6.32
CA SER A 507 -15.34 10.80 7.49
C SER A 507 -15.83 9.62 8.32
N GLU A 508 -15.35 8.38 8.13
CA GLU A 508 -15.98 7.24 8.81
C GLU A 508 -15.00 6.47 9.70
N ARG A 509 -14.96 6.92 10.96
CA ARG A 509 -14.55 6.24 12.20
C ARG A 509 -15.31 4.93 12.48
N TYR A 510 -16.04 4.41 11.49
CA TYR A 510 -17.09 3.44 11.62
C TYR A 510 -17.06 2.51 10.41
N ASN A 511 -16.03 1.68 10.30
CA ASN A 511 -16.21 0.39 9.62
C ASN A 511 -15.86 -0.64 10.68
N GLY A 512 -16.90 -1.24 11.27
CA GLY A 512 -16.73 -2.28 12.28
C GLY A 512 -15.88 -3.44 11.74
N VAL A 513 -15.19 -4.12 12.65
CA VAL A 513 -14.39 -5.34 12.40
C VAL A 513 -15.22 -6.46 11.74
N TYR A 514 -16.56 -6.29 11.67
CA TYR A 514 -17.55 -7.22 11.15
C TYR A 514 -18.15 -6.83 9.78
N ARG A 515 -17.58 -5.85 9.06
CA ARG A 515 -17.94 -5.67 7.65
C ARG A 515 -17.32 -6.80 6.84
N GLU A 516 -17.97 -7.96 6.83
CA GLU A 516 -17.72 -9.03 5.87
C GLU A 516 -18.22 -8.62 4.48
N GLU A 517 -17.81 -7.47 3.96
CA GLU A 517 -17.65 -7.34 2.51
C GLU A 517 -16.23 -7.85 2.17
N LEU A 518 -16.03 -9.14 2.41
CA LEU A 518 -15.06 -9.89 1.64
C LEU A 518 -15.55 -9.83 0.19
N SER A 519 -15.10 -8.86 -0.61
CA SER A 519 -15.08 -9.19 -2.03
C SER A 519 -14.05 -10.26 -2.18
N ASP A 520 -14.50 -11.46 -2.55
CA ASP A 520 -13.72 -12.61 -3.02
C ASP A 520 -12.21 -12.32 -2.98
N SER A 521 -11.64 -12.39 -1.77
CA SER A 521 -10.21 -12.19 -1.60
C SER A 521 -9.54 -13.38 -2.27
N PRO A 522 -8.38 -13.22 -2.92
CA PRO A 522 -7.63 -14.33 -3.52
C PRO A 522 -7.37 -15.51 -2.56
N VAL A 523 -7.57 -15.34 -1.25
CA VAL A 523 -7.49 -16.39 -0.21
C VAL A 523 -8.52 -17.51 -0.36
N GLU A 524 -9.75 -17.23 -0.81
CA GLU A 524 -10.78 -18.28 -0.95
C GLU A 524 -10.45 -19.30 -2.04
N ILE A 525 -9.49 -18.98 -2.92
CA ILE A 525 -8.95 -19.90 -3.92
C ILE A 525 -8.02 -20.95 -3.26
N PHE A 526 -7.42 -20.65 -2.09
CA PHE A 526 -6.29 -21.41 -1.55
C PHE A 526 -6.52 -22.07 -0.19
N VAL A 527 -7.60 -21.74 0.54
CA VAL A 527 -7.94 -22.36 1.83
C VAL A 527 -9.42 -22.70 1.90
N TRP A 528 -9.75 -23.84 2.50
CA TRP A 528 -11.13 -24.24 2.81
C TRP A 528 -11.86 -23.13 3.58
N LEU A 529 -13.15 -22.92 3.28
CA LEU A 529 -14.00 -21.93 3.97
C LEU A 529 -13.90 -22.12 5.49
N SER A 530 -13.86 -21.02 6.24
CA SER A 530 -13.79 -21.09 7.70
C SER A 530 -15.04 -21.76 8.27
N PRO A 531 -14.95 -22.46 9.43
CA PRO A 531 -16.11 -23.08 10.07
C PRO A 531 -17.25 -22.09 10.34
N GLU A 532 -16.92 -20.83 10.64
CA GLU A 532 -17.91 -19.76 10.85
C GLU A 532 -18.63 -19.40 9.55
N LYS A 533 -17.90 -19.34 8.42
CA LYS A 533 -18.50 -19.08 7.11
C LYS A 533 -19.37 -20.25 6.66
N LEU A 534 -18.97 -21.48 6.96
CA LEU A 534 -19.81 -22.67 6.75
C LEU A 534 -21.06 -22.63 7.65
N GLN A 535 -20.94 -22.27 8.92
CA GLN A 535 -22.08 -22.09 9.83
C GLN A 535 -23.01 -20.94 9.39
N MET A 536 -22.46 -19.86 8.84
CA MET A 536 -23.25 -18.76 8.28
C MET A 536 -24.00 -19.20 7.02
N ILE A 537 -23.36 -19.98 6.14
CA ILE A 537 -24.04 -20.61 5.00
C ILE A 537 -25.18 -21.51 5.50
N ASP A 538 -24.92 -22.39 6.48
CA ASP A 538 -25.94 -23.26 7.06
C ASP A 538 -27.10 -22.48 7.72
N LEU A 539 -26.79 -21.38 8.43
CA LEU A 539 -27.79 -20.49 9.04
C LEU A 539 -28.60 -19.73 7.99
N CYS A 540 -27.98 -19.26 6.91
CA CYS A 540 -28.66 -18.62 5.79
C CYS A 540 -29.61 -19.61 5.09
N GLU A 541 -29.18 -20.86 4.89
CA GLU A 541 -30.02 -21.93 4.33
C GLU A 541 -31.24 -22.26 5.22
N GLN A 542 -31.09 -22.18 6.55
CA GLN A 542 -32.18 -22.39 7.50
C GLN A 542 -33.17 -21.20 7.58
N ILE A 543 -32.68 -19.96 7.50
CA ILE A 543 -33.50 -18.74 7.66
C ILE A 543 -34.25 -18.40 6.37
N TYR A 544 -33.70 -18.73 5.21
CA TYR A 544 -34.31 -18.48 3.91
C TYR A 544 -34.27 -19.72 3.00
N PRO A 545 -35.19 -20.69 3.17
CA PRO A 545 -35.24 -21.89 2.33
C PRO A 545 -35.42 -21.57 0.84
N GLU A 546 -36.04 -20.42 0.53
CA GLU A 546 -36.30 -19.97 -0.85
C GLU A 546 -35.08 -19.31 -1.51
N LEU A 547 -34.06 -18.95 -0.71
CA LEU A 547 -32.71 -18.57 -1.18
C LEU A 547 -31.74 -19.75 -1.14
N SER A 548 -32.15 -20.92 -0.61
CA SER A 548 -31.37 -22.16 -0.74
C SER A 548 -31.38 -22.60 -2.21
N TYR A 549 -30.19 -22.59 -2.82
CA TYR A 549 -29.77 -23.32 -4.03
C TYR A 549 -30.80 -23.60 -5.16
N SER A 550 -31.80 -22.75 -5.39
CA SER A 550 -32.75 -22.95 -6.50
C SER A 550 -32.20 -22.51 -7.87
N GLY A 551 -30.99 -21.93 -7.90
CA GLY A 551 -30.36 -21.40 -9.11
C GLY A 551 -29.28 -22.28 -9.76
N PHE A 552 -28.89 -23.41 -9.14
CA PHE A 552 -27.79 -24.26 -9.64
C PHE A 552 -28.21 -25.71 -9.91
N ASP A 553 -29.46 -25.90 -10.32
CA ASP A 553 -29.84 -27.05 -11.18
C ASP A 553 -29.59 -26.74 -12.67
N LEU A 554 -28.61 -25.87 -12.96
CA LEU A 554 -28.10 -25.70 -14.31
C LEU A 554 -27.06 -26.79 -14.55
N ASP A 555 -27.45 -27.75 -15.39
CA ASP A 555 -26.64 -28.83 -15.96
C ASP A 555 -25.20 -28.34 -16.18
N TRP A 556 -24.19 -29.13 -15.78
CA TRP A 556 -22.75 -28.85 -15.95
C TRP A 556 -22.39 -28.33 -17.36
N ARG A 557 -23.21 -28.66 -18.36
CA ARG A 557 -23.16 -28.13 -19.73
C ARG A 557 -23.37 -26.61 -19.83
N ASP A 558 -24.27 -26.04 -19.05
CA ASP A 558 -24.56 -24.59 -19.04
C ASP A 558 -23.43 -23.78 -18.36
N TYR A 559 -22.73 -24.37 -17.38
CA TYR A 559 -21.52 -23.77 -16.81
C TYR A 559 -20.38 -23.71 -17.84
N ILE A 560 -20.20 -24.77 -18.62
CA ILE A 560 -19.23 -24.81 -19.73
C ILE A 560 -19.61 -23.78 -20.82
N GLU A 561 -20.89 -23.69 -21.17
CA GLU A 561 -21.40 -22.70 -22.15
C GLU A 561 -21.21 -21.26 -21.64
N TYR A 562 -21.42 -21.01 -20.35
CA TYR A 562 -21.19 -19.71 -19.71
C TYR A 562 -19.70 -19.35 -19.66
N ALA A 563 -18.82 -20.29 -19.30
CA ALA A 563 -17.38 -20.11 -19.32
C ALA A 563 -16.87 -19.83 -20.74
N ARG A 564 -17.40 -20.52 -21.74
CA ARG A 564 -17.10 -20.29 -23.16
C ARG A 564 -17.56 -18.91 -23.63
N ARG A 565 -18.80 -18.49 -23.30
CA ARG A 565 -19.29 -17.13 -23.58
C ARG A 565 -18.48 -16.05 -22.87
N ARG A 566 -17.95 -16.35 -21.69
CA ARG A 566 -17.07 -15.44 -20.94
C ARG A 566 -15.70 -15.31 -21.61
N GLU A 567 -15.11 -16.41 -22.08
CA GLU A 567 -13.91 -16.36 -22.93
C GLU A 567 -14.14 -15.59 -24.22
N GLU A 568 -15.26 -15.78 -24.90
CA GLU A 568 -15.63 -15.04 -26.11
C GLU A 568 -15.77 -13.53 -25.80
N LYS A 569 -16.39 -13.14 -24.68
CA LYS A 569 -16.46 -11.73 -24.24
C LYS A 569 -15.12 -11.14 -23.82
N ILE A 570 -14.19 -11.95 -23.31
CA ILE A 570 -12.83 -11.51 -22.99
C ILE A 570 -12.06 -11.29 -24.29
N LYS A 571 -12.21 -12.19 -25.27
CA LYS A 571 -11.64 -12.03 -26.62
C LYS A 571 -12.21 -10.81 -27.35
N GLU A 572 -13.52 -10.57 -27.26
CA GLU A 572 -14.14 -9.35 -27.80
C GLU A 572 -13.60 -8.09 -27.11
N ARG A 573 -13.48 -8.07 -25.77
CA ARG A 573 -12.91 -6.92 -25.06
C ARG A 573 -11.43 -6.70 -25.38
N ALA A 574 -10.64 -7.76 -25.50
CA ALA A 574 -9.25 -7.67 -25.93
C ALA A 574 -9.15 -7.15 -27.37
N ALA A 575 -10.02 -7.59 -28.28
CA ALA A 575 -10.09 -7.09 -29.65
C ALA A 575 -10.57 -5.62 -29.71
N GLU A 576 -11.49 -5.20 -28.84
CA GLU A 576 -11.90 -3.81 -28.70
C GLU A 576 -10.78 -2.93 -28.12
N GLU A 577 -10.01 -3.43 -27.15
CA GLU A 577 -8.85 -2.73 -26.59
C GLU A 577 -7.71 -2.63 -27.61
N GLU A 578 -7.44 -3.68 -28.38
CA GLU A 578 -6.48 -3.67 -29.48
C GLU A 578 -6.92 -2.71 -30.59
N ALA A 579 -8.21 -2.71 -30.96
CA ALA A 579 -8.77 -1.74 -31.89
C ALA A 579 -8.73 -0.30 -31.35
N ARG A 580 -8.89 -0.10 -30.04
CA ARG A 580 -8.77 1.20 -29.38
C ARG A 580 -7.33 1.67 -29.36
N ALA A 581 -6.38 0.79 -29.06
CA ALA A 581 -4.94 1.04 -29.09
C ALA A 581 -4.49 1.42 -30.49
N ALA A 582 -4.91 0.66 -31.51
CA ALA A 582 -4.65 0.95 -32.92
C ALA A 582 -5.23 2.30 -33.38
N ARG A 583 -6.43 2.68 -32.90
CA ARG A 583 -7.02 4.00 -33.18
C ARG A 583 -6.25 5.15 -32.53
N THR A 584 -5.64 4.93 -31.37
CA THR A 584 -4.83 5.94 -30.65
C THR A 584 -3.36 5.99 -31.07
N ALA A 585 -2.89 5.01 -31.84
CA ALA A 585 -1.54 5.01 -32.39
C ALA A 585 -1.33 6.20 -33.35
N ARG A 586 -0.08 6.69 -33.41
CA ARG A 586 0.32 7.80 -34.27
C ARG A 586 0.44 7.30 -35.72
N ARG A 587 -0.16 8.03 -36.67
CA ARG A 587 -0.07 7.65 -38.08
C ARG A 587 1.30 8.02 -38.66
N PRO A 588 1.83 7.28 -39.65
CA PRO A 588 3.06 7.65 -40.34
C PRO A 588 2.94 9.05 -40.96
N GLY A 589 3.88 9.94 -40.67
CA GLY A 589 3.87 11.33 -41.15
C GLY A 589 2.99 12.31 -40.35
N GLU A 590 2.24 11.85 -39.34
CA GLU A 590 1.38 12.73 -38.52
C GLU A 590 2.23 13.50 -37.49
N SER A 591 2.08 14.84 -37.43
CA SER A 591 2.78 15.67 -36.44
C SER A 591 2.28 15.40 -35.02
N THR A 592 3.08 15.76 -34.01
CA THR A 592 2.69 15.59 -32.59
C THR A 592 1.47 16.45 -32.25
N GLU A 593 1.34 17.62 -32.87
CA GLU A 593 0.21 18.54 -32.68
C GLU A 593 -1.08 17.98 -33.31
N ALA A 594 -0.99 17.47 -34.55
CA ALA A 594 -2.10 16.81 -35.24
C ALA A 594 -2.56 15.54 -34.50
N TRP A 595 -1.63 14.75 -33.98
CA TRP A 595 -1.93 13.54 -33.20
C TRP A 595 -2.68 13.86 -31.90
N ASN A 596 -2.24 14.88 -31.15
CA ASN A 596 -2.90 15.31 -29.92
C ASN A 596 -4.30 15.90 -30.18
N ALA A 597 -4.46 16.69 -31.25
CA ALA A 597 -5.76 17.24 -31.64
C ALA A 597 -6.75 16.13 -32.05
N ARG A 598 -6.28 15.09 -32.77
CA ARG A 598 -7.10 13.93 -33.14
C ARG A 598 -7.53 13.12 -31.92
N LYS A 599 -6.62 12.83 -30.99
CA LYS A 599 -6.95 12.16 -29.71
C LYS A 599 -8.00 12.94 -28.93
N GLY A 600 -7.86 14.27 -28.86
CA GLY A 600 -8.84 15.14 -28.21
C GLY A 600 -10.23 15.05 -28.84
N ALA A 601 -10.33 15.13 -30.18
CA ALA A 601 -11.61 15.01 -30.89
C ALA A 601 -12.26 13.63 -30.67
N GLN A 602 -11.46 12.56 -30.71
CA GLN A 602 -11.93 11.18 -30.57
C GLN A 602 -12.41 10.85 -29.14
N TRP A 603 -11.76 11.43 -28.13
CA TRP A 603 -12.19 11.34 -26.73
C TRP A 603 -13.57 11.99 -26.52
N ILE A 604 -13.82 13.13 -27.18
CA ILE A 604 -15.11 13.84 -27.09
C ILE A 604 -16.22 13.05 -27.80
N GLU A 605 -15.95 12.49 -28.99
CA GLU A 605 -16.92 11.66 -29.72
C GLU A 605 -17.35 10.42 -28.92
N ASN A 606 -16.40 9.74 -28.27
CA ASN A 606 -16.70 8.60 -27.38
C ASN A 606 -17.54 9.02 -26.17
N ARG A 607 -17.26 10.20 -25.61
CA ARG A 607 -18.01 10.75 -24.47
C ARG A 607 -19.45 11.11 -24.85
N ILE A 608 -19.69 11.58 -26.07
CA ILE A 608 -21.03 11.88 -26.62
C ILE A 608 -21.87 10.60 -26.78
N ALA A 609 -21.27 9.52 -27.27
CA ALA A 609 -21.95 8.23 -27.44
C ALA A 609 -22.47 7.65 -26.11
N THR A 610 -21.78 7.92 -25.00
CA THR A 610 -22.15 7.41 -23.66
C THR A 610 -23.15 8.27 -22.87
N ARG A 611 -23.44 9.52 -23.27
CA ARG A 611 -24.20 10.48 -22.42
C ARG A 611 -25.46 11.12 -23.01
N MET A 612 -26.10 10.50 -24.02
CA MET A 612 -27.30 11.04 -24.70
C MET A 612 -27.11 12.49 -25.19
N GLY A 613 -26.04 12.73 -25.95
CA GLY A 613 -25.94 13.81 -26.96
C GLY A 613 -26.49 15.19 -26.59
N ARG A 614 -25.99 15.82 -25.52
CA ARG A 614 -26.35 17.22 -25.24
C ARG A 614 -25.79 18.13 -26.35
N ARG A 615 -26.58 19.10 -26.81
CA ARG A 615 -26.25 20.01 -27.92
C ARG A 615 -24.87 20.68 -27.79
N LYS A 616 -24.47 21.05 -26.56
CA LYS A 616 -23.17 21.65 -26.26
C LYS A 616 -21.98 20.70 -26.51
N ASP A 617 -22.15 19.41 -26.25
CA ASP A 617 -21.09 18.42 -26.44
C ASP A 617 -20.87 18.16 -27.95
N VAL A 618 -21.95 18.13 -28.74
CA VAL A 618 -21.90 18.01 -30.21
C VAL A 618 -21.25 19.24 -30.86
N GLU A 619 -21.55 20.46 -30.39
CA GLU A 619 -20.91 21.69 -30.85
C GLU A 619 -19.41 21.72 -30.50
N TYR A 620 -19.05 21.22 -29.32
CA TYR A 620 -17.65 21.10 -28.90
C TYR A 620 -16.87 20.07 -29.72
N ALA A 621 -17.46 18.93 -30.06
CA ALA A 621 -16.85 17.94 -30.96
C ALA A 621 -16.63 18.50 -32.38
N ARG A 622 -17.60 19.26 -32.92
CA ARG A 622 -17.43 19.93 -34.22
C ARG A 622 -16.27 20.94 -34.20
N SER A 623 -16.14 21.70 -33.12
CA SER A 623 -15.03 22.64 -32.93
C SER A 623 -13.68 21.92 -32.85
N ALA A 624 -13.59 20.83 -32.09
CA ALA A 624 -12.38 20.02 -31.98
C ALA A 624 -11.97 19.39 -33.33
N ARG A 625 -12.94 18.92 -34.12
CA ARG A 625 -12.71 18.37 -35.47
C ARG A 625 -12.26 19.43 -36.46
N ALA A 626 -12.85 20.62 -36.42
CA ALA A 626 -12.43 21.75 -37.24
C ALA A 626 -10.99 22.19 -36.92
N LYS A 627 -10.59 22.18 -35.64
CA LYS A 627 -9.20 22.44 -35.23
C LYS A 627 -8.22 21.42 -35.79
N TYR A 628 -8.54 20.12 -35.70
CA TYR A 628 -7.70 19.08 -36.30
C TYR A 628 -7.56 19.28 -37.82
N GLN A 629 -8.66 19.52 -38.53
CA GLN A 629 -8.64 19.75 -39.98
C GLN A 629 -7.85 21.00 -40.38
N ALA A 630 -7.89 22.06 -39.57
CA ALA A 630 -7.11 23.27 -39.79
C ALA A 630 -5.60 23.04 -39.62
N ILE A 631 -5.19 22.22 -38.64
CA ILE A 631 -3.79 21.85 -38.41
C ILE A 631 -3.28 21.03 -39.61
N VAL A 632 -4.03 20.01 -40.04
CA VAL A 632 -3.65 19.18 -41.20
C VAL A 632 -3.56 20.02 -42.47
N ALA A 633 -4.52 20.91 -42.73
CA ALA A 633 -4.51 21.76 -43.92
C ALA A 633 -3.37 22.81 -43.91
N ARG A 634 -2.91 23.24 -42.72
CA ARG A 634 -1.74 24.09 -42.57
C ARG A 634 -0.46 23.32 -42.88
N GLU A 635 -0.31 22.14 -42.31
CA GLU A 635 0.86 21.27 -42.52
C GLU A 635 0.97 20.80 -43.98
N GLU A 636 -0.15 20.53 -44.66
CA GLU A 636 -0.16 20.21 -46.09
C GLU A 636 0.25 21.39 -46.98
N ARG A 637 -0.07 22.63 -46.60
CA ARG A 637 0.40 23.83 -47.32
C ARG A 637 1.88 24.06 -47.11
N GLU A 638 2.36 23.93 -45.88
CA GLU A 638 3.78 24.03 -45.55
C GLU A 638 4.61 22.94 -46.27
N ALA A 639 4.06 21.74 -46.42
CA ALA A 639 4.65 20.66 -47.21
C ALA A 639 4.67 20.97 -48.72
N LYS A 640 3.62 21.58 -49.28
CA LYS A 640 3.60 22.00 -50.69
C LYS A 640 4.53 23.16 -50.98
N GLU A 641 4.57 24.16 -50.10
CA GLU A 641 5.47 25.32 -50.21
C GLU A 641 6.95 24.93 -50.06
N SER A 642 7.25 23.89 -49.29
CA SER A 642 8.62 23.34 -49.20
C SER A 642 9.02 22.53 -50.44
N VAL A 643 8.09 21.82 -51.08
CA VAL A 643 8.32 21.15 -52.37
C VAL A 643 8.46 22.17 -53.51
N GLU A 644 7.60 23.19 -53.58
CA GLU A 644 7.69 24.26 -54.59
C GLU A 644 8.97 25.10 -54.43
N LYS A 645 9.45 25.31 -53.19
CA LYS A 645 10.78 25.91 -52.95
C LYS A 645 11.93 25.03 -53.43
N GLN A 646 11.84 23.71 -53.22
CA GLN A 646 12.84 22.77 -53.73
C GLN A 646 12.85 22.68 -55.26
N GLU A 647 11.68 22.79 -55.92
CA GLU A 647 11.57 22.84 -57.37
C GLU A 647 12.01 24.20 -57.96
N ALA A 648 11.82 25.32 -57.24
CA ALA A 648 12.31 26.63 -57.64
C ALA A 648 13.84 26.79 -57.46
N GLU A 649 14.44 26.09 -56.51
CA GLU A 649 15.90 26.04 -56.32
C GLU A 649 16.59 25.08 -57.32
N GLN A 650 15.85 24.13 -57.91
CA GLN A 650 16.30 23.26 -58.99
C GLN A 650 15.84 23.78 -60.35
N GLY A 651 16.49 24.84 -60.87
CA GLY A 651 16.20 25.38 -62.20
C GLY A 651 16.28 24.34 -63.32
N VAL A 652 15.12 23.91 -63.83
CA VAL A 652 15.01 23.04 -65.01
C VAL A 652 14.96 23.92 -66.28
N PRO A 653 15.91 23.80 -67.23
CA PRO A 653 15.85 24.51 -68.50
C PRO A 653 14.81 23.87 -69.45
N PRO A 654 14.22 24.63 -70.40
CA PRO A 654 13.19 24.11 -71.29
C PRO A 654 13.78 23.05 -72.25
N PRO A 655 13.03 22.00 -72.59
CA PRO A 655 13.53 20.95 -73.48
C PRO A 655 13.65 21.46 -74.93
N GLU A 656 14.84 21.28 -75.51
CA GLU A 656 15.08 21.45 -76.94
C GLU A 656 14.29 20.41 -77.77
N PRO A 657 13.86 20.77 -79.00
CA PRO A 657 12.97 19.95 -79.80
C PRO A 657 13.72 18.75 -80.43
N SER A 658 13.35 17.53 -80.05
CA SER A 658 13.89 16.33 -80.69
C SER A 658 13.33 16.13 -82.10
N VAL A 659 14.26 16.14 -83.04
CA VAL A 659 14.16 15.79 -84.45
C VAL A 659 13.51 14.41 -84.64
N ARG A 660 12.58 14.35 -85.61
CA ARG A 660 12.01 13.11 -86.16
C ARG A 660 13.08 12.33 -86.94
N GLY A 661 13.11 11.01 -86.78
CA GLY A 661 13.82 10.10 -87.67
C GLY A 661 13.18 8.72 -87.59
N ASP A 662 12.79 8.23 -88.78
CA ASP A 662 12.05 7.00 -89.09
C ASP A 662 12.63 5.69 -88.54
#